data_AF-A0A292SH25-F1
#
_entry.id   AF-A0A292SH25-F1
#
_cell.length_a   1.000
_cell.length_b   1.000
_cell.length_c   1.000
_cell.angle_alpha   90.00
_cell.angle_beta   90.00
_cell.angle_gamma   90.00
#
_symmetry.space_group_name_H-M   'P 1'
#
loop_
_entity.id
_entity.type
_entity.pdbx_description
1 polymer ?
#
loop_
_entity_poly.entity_id
_entity_poly.type
_entity_poly.pdbx_seq_one_letter_code
_entity_poly.pdbx_strand_id
1 'polypeptide(L)'
;YANGTKLTFDSSGFASLVMQTKTREGLLKNFTVNFSKTSTLGSVLDAFKAQGLNASIDATGRFSVSTDSLSDFNISGALGTYLMGASYNKSYETKGGTPLSASSVNTVTAAATRETKLADLGVTTGEYNIYNNGVKFTAQISSDETLGSFIDTLSSFGIQAGLINNGSTSKLIITGSGNSYIAKSNSVSNSSNVVEKLFGSNTTADSYKYTGKEILTSTSTSTQAADSTALLSAYGVTAGEYYIYTNGNRHTLQISSDETIGSLMETLSSYGIKAELVKNGNSSKIVLTGSGDAYIAQSSNTSNASNIVNKLFGGSSAIVNESSYTGSQRVTTKVTATVAASESTSLASLGVTAGEYYIYNNGVKYTALISSDETIGSFMNTLKSFGIQTGLINNGSSASLVLIGNGNSYVAKSNSVSNASNVVEKLFGTAGPDSSFSYTGSELLYKTVTHTATATEDTLLSTFDTPWGDTTLKSAGNLALQVDGKNIAIQITDTETFGSLIDKLEAVGVQASFVGGKLYISEMNGVSILANGTTSSIINPNANIHLAYKSSMDGFMESTSAIVKKTTIVEEKTMSAANYAGLDTQLKTLSITGGTFSIFRNGEKATINVISDNTFDDLRSQIASRFSDVDLKFEEGKLVIYSKDDDVELQTGTTTDTSNLLAVTGLAEDEEGRSVSARALYCVNESSVLTQTGLFRKGDVKEGTFYVGDQMVTITNKSTLSDIISQINSSDTANATAYWDSINGRLVIKSRSTGQAFINIEAGTSNFTDIMGYTETEWYTDGSVKKARMVTDSQNLGENSKVSINGTTYTSTSNILTSDITRIKGLTINLNGLTSGSAVKLTVEKDKETVANSLSDIVDSYNELMKNVDEAVAKDGSLKNQTTLKMLRNQIRSAMMSSIGNASVFKNLDAIGISVTSASANNVSTSNESIINLTFDKDKFLDAYEADSDAVKELLIGSGIKGSSTATDGVFTKVESIVENSLQSVIGYFSIADAAYAREINKIDNKIVSGNEAIEKYRARLNKKFNSMDMLISNMQNQYSSFLS
;
A
#
# COMPACT_ATOMS: atom_id res chain seq x y z
N TYR A 1 32.13 -2.34 -9.93
CA TYR A 1 32.66 -1.33 -10.87
C TYR A 1 33.47 -2.04 -11.94
N ALA A 2 33.13 -1.88 -13.22
CA ALA A 2 33.80 -2.58 -14.32
C ALA A 2 35.12 -1.90 -14.71
N ASN A 3 36.13 -2.70 -15.08
CA ASN A 3 37.54 -2.35 -15.27
C ASN A 3 37.84 -1.48 -16.54
N GLY A 4 36.87 -0.68 -17.00
CA GLY A 4 36.94 0.07 -18.28
C GLY A 4 36.45 1.52 -18.22
N THR A 5 36.26 2.09 -17.02
CA THR A 5 35.72 3.45 -16.87
C THR A 5 36.80 4.50 -17.22
N LYS A 6 36.54 5.35 -18.23
CA LYS A 6 37.40 6.49 -18.61
C LYS A 6 37.28 7.61 -17.58
N LEU A 7 38.39 8.15 -17.08
CA LEU A 7 38.38 9.35 -16.23
C LEU A 7 38.39 10.58 -17.14
N THR A 8 37.40 11.47 -17.00
CA THR A 8 37.36 12.73 -17.76
C THR A 8 37.78 13.87 -16.83
N PHE A 9 38.95 14.47 -17.08
CA PHE A 9 39.43 15.66 -16.35
C PHE A 9 38.97 16.92 -17.09
N ASP A 10 38.24 17.81 -16.41
CA ASP A 10 37.53 18.94 -17.03
C ASP A 10 38.43 20.08 -17.52
N SER A 11 39.70 20.11 -17.11
CA SER A 11 40.62 21.19 -17.43
C SER A 11 41.76 20.72 -18.34
N SER A 12 42.40 21.67 -19.03
CA SER A 12 43.41 21.47 -20.07
C SER A 12 44.79 20.98 -19.58
N GLY A 13 44.86 20.28 -18.43
CA GLY A 13 46.12 19.86 -17.79
C GLY A 13 46.18 18.37 -17.44
N PHE A 14 47.40 17.84 -17.29
CA PHE A 14 47.65 16.50 -16.73
C PHE A 14 47.32 16.46 -15.23
N ALA A 15 46.69 15.39 -14.75
CA ALA A 15 46.43 15.20 -13.33
C ALA A 15 47.63 14.47 -12.69
N SER A 16 48.35 15.14 -11.80
CA SER A 16 49.54 14.57 -11.14
C SER A 16 49.16 13.78 -9.88
N LEU A 17 49.70 12.57 -9.77
CA LEU A 17 49.67 11.73 -8.57
C LEU A 17 51.09 11.64 -8.00
N VAL A 18 51.27 12.10 -6.78
CA VAL A 18 52.55 12.05 -6.06
C VAL A 18 52.43 11.05 -4.91
N MET A 19 53.36 10.10 -4.82
CA MET A 19 53.38 9.06 -3.79
C MET A 19 54.74 9.05 -3.10
N GLN A 20 54.75 9.15 -1.78
CA GLN A 20 55.93 8.92 -0.95
C GLN A 20 55.73 7.62 -0.19
N THR A 21 56.68 6.69 -0.23
CA THR A 21 56.60 5.42 0.52
C THR A 21 57.78 5.29 1.47
N LYS A 22 57.54 4.69 2.65
CA LYS A 22 58.56 4.37 3.65
C LYS A 22 58.60 2.87 3.87
N THR A 23 59.75 2.24 3.67
CA THR A 23 59.91 0.80 3.92
C THR A 23 59.94 0.51 5.42
N ARG A 24 59.76 -0.76 5.82
CA ARG A 24 59.89 -1.18 7.23
C ARG A 24 61.28 -0.95 7.84
N GLU A 25 62.30 -0.83 6.99
CA GLU A 25 63.67 -0.48 7.36
C GLU A 25 63.92 1.04 7.41
N GLY A 26 62.88 1.85 7.17
CA GLY A 26 62.93 3.30 7.30
C GLY A 26 63.33 4.09 6.05
N LEU A 27 63.54 3.44 4.90
CA LEU A 27 63.94 4.08 3.65
C LEU A 27 62.76 4.83 2.98
N LEU A 28 62.95 6.09 2.63
CA LEU A 28 61.96 6.94 1.96
C LEU A 28 62.17 6.97 0.44
N LYS A 29 61.08 6.82 -0.34
CA LYS A 29 61.06 6.94 -1.81
C LYS A 29 59.92 7.85 -2.28
N ASN A 30 60.15 8.67 -3.31
CA ASN A 30 59.15 9.58 -3.88
C ASN A 30 58.91 9.26 -5.35
N PHE A 31 57.65 9.28 -5.76
CA PHE A 31 57.20 8.96 -7.13
C PHE A 31 56.19 10.00 -7.60
N THR A 32 56.22 10.34 -8.88
CA THR A 32 55.25 11.25 -9.51
C THR A 32 54.80 10.65 -10.84
N VAL A 33 53.49 10.51 -11.02
CA VAL A 33 52.87 9.95 -12.21
C VAL A 33 51.83 10.94 -12.73
N ASN A 34 51.86 11.23 -14.04
CA ASN A 34 50.93 12.15 -14.68
C ASN A 34 49.93 11.38 -15.54
N PHE A 35 48.65 11.67 -15.39
CA PHE A 35 47.58 11.03 -16.15
C PHE A 35 46.98 11.99 -17.17
N SER A 36 46.66 11.48 -18.35
CA SER A 36 46.03 12.24 -19.44
C SER A 36 44.52 12.02 -19.44
N LYS A 37 43.78 12.77 -20.28
CA LYS A 37 42.33 12.62 -20.46
C LYS A 37 41.88 11.26 -21.01
N THR A 38 42.82 10.44 -21.51
CA THR A 38 42.52 9.08 -22.00
C THR A 38 42.85 8.00 -20.96
N SER A 39 43.43 8.38 -19.83
CA SER A 39 43.75 7.45 -18.73
C SER A 39 42.47 6.90 -18.09
N THR A 40 42.48 5.61 -17.77
CA THR A 40 41.35 4.92 -17.13
C THR A 40 41.56 4.88 -15.61
N LEU A 41 40.49 4.63 -14.86
CA LEU A 41 40.62 4.37 -13.42
C LEU A 41 41.57 3.18 -13.15
N GLY A 42 41.54 2.15 -14.02
CA GLY A 42 42.47 1.03 -13.95
C GLY A 42 43.93 1.48 -13.98
N SER A 43 44.29 2.41 -14.87
CA SER A 43 45.66 2.94 -14.95
C SER A 43 46.13 3.65 -13.69
N VAL A 44 45.21 4.26 -12.92
CA VAL A 44 45.52 4.91 -11.63
C VAL A 44 45.76 3.86 -10.55
N LEU A 45 44.91 2.82 -10.50
CA LEU A 45 45.07 1.70 -9.56
C LEU A 45 46.37 0.93 -9.80
N ASP A 46 46.73 0.72 -11.07
CA ASP A 46 47.99 0.07 -11.46
C ASP A 46 49.21 0.88 -11.01
N ALA A 47 49.15 2.21 -11.06
CA ALA A 47 50.24 3.07 -10.60
C ALA A 47 50.47 2.98 -9.08
N PHE A 48 49.40 2.86 -8.28
CA PHE A 48 49.51 2.57 -6.85
C PHE A 48 50.14 1.19 -6.60
N LYS A 49 49.64 0.17 -7.31
CA LYS A 49 50.12 -1.21 -7.18
C LYS A 49 51.61 -1.34 -7.48
N ALA A 50 52.09 -0.62 -8.50
CA ALA A 50 53.52 -0.58 -8.86
C ALA A 50 54.44 -0.06 -7.74
N GLN A 51 53.89 0.68 -6.76
CA GLN A 51 54.63 1.21 -5.62
C GLN A 51 54.40 0.44 -4.31
N GLY A 52 53.80 -0.75 -4.38
CA GLY A 52 53.49 -1.58 -3.20
C GLY A 52 52.24 -1.13 -2.44
N LEU A 53 51.37 -0.34 -3.07
CA LEU A 53 50.14 0.18 -2.48
C LEU A 53 48.92 -0.49 -3.14
N ASN A 54 48.01 -1.04 -2.35
CA ASN A 54 46.77 -1.65 -2.80
C ASN A 54 45.63 -0.62 -2.75
N ALA A 55 45.37 0.03 -3.88
CA ALA A 55 44.26 0.96 -4.02
C ALA A 55 42.96 0.25 -4.46
N SER A 56 41.82 0.64 -3.90
CA SER A 56 40.50 0.10 -4.23
C SER A 56 39.41 1.16 -4.12
N ILE A 57 38.25 0.89 -4.73
CA ILE A 57 37.03 1.69 -4.58
C ILE A 57 35.89 0.78 -4.17
N ASP A 58 35.21 1.13 -3.07
CA ASP A 58 34.08 0.36 -2.57
C ASP A 58 32.75 0.65 -3.32
N ALA A 59 31.70 -0.12 -3.00
CA ALA A 59 30.36 0.02 -3.58
C ALA A 59 29.79 1.44 -3.49
N THR A 60 30.21 2.24 -2.50
CA THR A 60 29.74 3.61 -2.25
C THR A 60 30.58 4.70 -2.94
N GLY A 61 31.55 4.29 -3.76
CA GLY A 61 32.47 5.20 -4.46
C GLY A 61 33.62 5.71 -3.58
N ARG A 62 33.86 5.13 -2.40
CA ARG A 62 34.95 5.59 -1.52
C ARG A 62 36.28 5.00 -1.97
N PHE A 63 37.25 5.86 -2.24
CA PHE A 63 38.61 5.46 -2.62
C PHE A 63 39.43 5.14 -1.36
N SER A 64 40.10 3.99 -1.37
CA SER A 64 40.89 3.48 -0.25
C SER A 64 42.24 3.00 -0.75
N VAL A 65 43.30 3.18 0.04
CA VAL A 65 44.63 2.64 -0.24
C VAL A 65 45.14 1.91 0.97
N SER A 66 45.70 0.72 0.80
CA SER A 66 46.34 -0.05 1.87
C SER A 66 47.72 -0.55 1.49
N THR A 67 48.49 -1.02 2.47
CA THR A 67 49.79 -1.66 2.23
C THR A 67 50.03 -2.74 3.28
N ASP A 68 50.62 -3.85 2.85
CA ASP A 68 51.14 -4.92 3.70
C ASP A 68 52.68 -4.89 3.79
N SER A 69 53.37 -4.24 2.86
CA SER A 69 54.82 -4.29 2.69
C SER A 69 55.59 -3.06 3.20
N LEU A 70 54.94 -1.90 3.30
CA LEU A 70 55.51 -0.62 3.75
C LEU A 70 55.18 -0.29 5.20
N SER A 71 55.99 0.55 5.86
CA SER A 71 55.72 1.07 7.20
C SER A 71 54.87 2.33 7.18
N ASP A 72 54.99 3.16 6.14
CA ASP A 72 54.16 4.36 5.96
C ASP A 72 54.11 4.77 4.48
N PHE A 73 53.13 5.59 4.10
CA PHE A 73 53.12 6.28 2.82
C PHE A 73 52.34 7.61 2.88
N ASN A 74 52.65 8.51 1.95
CA ASN A 74 51.95 9.77 1.74
C ASN A 74 51.48 9.91 0.28
N ILE A 75 50.22 10.29 0.07
CA ILE A 75 49.63 10.51 -1.25
C ILE A 75 49.30 11.98 -1.40
N SER A 76 49.80 12.60 -2.45
CA SER A 76 49.62 14.03 -2.76
C SER A 76 49.58 14.27 -4.27
N GLY A 77 49.71 15.52 -4.72
CA GLY A 77 49.45 15.92 -6.10
C GLY A 77 47.96 16.17 -6.35
N ALA A 78 47.62 16.77 -7.49
CA ALA A 78 46.24 17.19 -7.77
C ALA A 78 45.26 16.00 -7.78
N LEU A 79 45.68 14.86 -8.35
CA LEU A 79 44.89 13.63 -8.38
C LEU A 79 44.86 12.94 -7.01
N GLY A 80 45.99 12.87 -6.32
CA GLY A 80 46.06 12.28 -4.98
C GLY A 80 45.20 13.01 -3.96
N THR A 81 45.23 14.35 -4.00
CA THR A 81 44.39 15.22 -3.15
C THR A 81 42.91 15.06 -3.48
N TYR A 82 42.55 14.88 -4.75
CA TYR A 82 41.18 14.63 -5.15
C TYR A 82 40.65 13.28 -4.65
N LEU A 83 41.47 12.22 -4.76
CA LEU A 83 41.09 10.86 -4.38
C LEU A 83 41.06 10.65 -2.86
N MET A 84 42.04 11.19 -2.14
CA MET A 84 42.21 10.96 -0.70
C MET A 84 41.66 12.12 0.15
N GLY A 85 41.52 13.32 -0.42
CA GLY A 85 41.36 14.57 0.33
C GLY A 85 42.71 15.19 0.72
N ALA A 86 42.73 16.47 1.08
CA ALA A 86 43.95 17.18 1.52
C ALA A 86 44.51 16.65 2.84
N SER A 87 43.72 15.89 3.60
CA SER A 87 44.11 15.19 4.82
C SER A 87 43.26 13.92 4.91
N TYR A 88 43.87 12.75 4.75
CA TYR A 88 43.17 11.46 4.82
C TYR A 88 43.50 10.74 6.13
N ASN A 89 42.53 9.98 6.63
CA ASN A 89 42.67 9.27 7.90
C ASN A 89 43.52 8.01 7.71
N LYS A 90 44.52 7.85 8.57
CA LYS A 90 45.34 6.63 8.68
C LYS A 90 44.68 5.68 9.69
N SER A 91 44.23 4.50 9.26
CA SER A 91 43.75 3.44 10.15
C SER A 91 44.74 2.30 10.16
N TYR A 92 44.90 1.60 11.29
CA TYR A 92 45.76 0.43 11.42
C TYR A 92 44.96 -0.71 12.07
N GLU A 93 44.71 -1.81 11.34
CA GLU A 93 43.96 -2.98 11.85
C GLU A 93 44.87 -4.13 12.33
N THR A 94 44.37 -4.98 13.24
CA THR A 94 45.05 -6.22 13.69
C THR A 94 44.48 -7.45 12.97
N LYS A 95 45.35 -8.30 12.38
CA LYS A 95 44.94 -9.56 11.77
C LYS A 95 44.72 -10.66 12.82
N GLY A 96 43.53 -11.29 12.82
CA GLY A 96 43.37 -12.66 13.35
C GLY A 96 42.71 -12.87 14.72
N GLY A 97 41.93 -11.93 15.25
CA GLY A 97 41.19 -12.17 16.51
C GLY A 97 40.22 -13.36 16.39
N THR A 98 40.33 -14.33 17.31
CA THR A 98 39.32 -15.39 17.48
C THR A 98 37.99 -14.74 17.89
N PRO A 99 36.86 -15.05 17.23
CA PRO A 99 35.55 -14.58 17.68
C PRO A 99 35.33 -14.95 19.15
N LEU A 100 34.90 -13.96 19.95
CA LEU A 100 34.46 -14.16 21.32
C LEU A 100 33.11 -14.87 21.29
N SER A 101 33.14 -16.20 21.23
CA SER A 101 31.98 -17.06 21.31
C SER A 101 32.05 -17.89 22.59
N ALA A 102 31.59 -17.33 23.70
CA ALA A 102 31.14 -18.11 24.84
C ALA A 102 29.62 -17.91 24.96
N SER A 103 28.87 -19.01 24.87
CA SER A 103 27.41 -19.00 24.91
C SER A 103 26.92 -18.60 26.30
N SER A 104 26.31 -17.43 26.44
CA SER A 104 25.29 -17.25 27.48
C SER A 104 24.03 -17.94 26.97
N VAL A 105 23.66 -19.05 27.60
CA VAL A 105 22.47 -19.84 27.23
C VAL A 105 21.31 -19.28 28.04
N ASN A 106 20.47 -18.46 27.39
CA ASN A 106 19.18 -18.07 27.96
C ASN A 106 18.14 -19.12 27.56
N THR A 107 17.67 -19.87 28.54
CA THR A 107 16.59 -20.86 28.39
C THR A 107 15.28 -20.22 28.87
N VAL A 108 14.35 -19.98 27.95
CA VAL A 108 12.99 -19.50 28.30
C VAL A 108 12.00 -20.64 28.11
N THR A 109 11.31 -21.01 29.18
CA THR A 109 10.24 -22.03 29.17
C THR A 109 8.88 -21.33 29.18
N ALA A 110 8.08 -21.51 28.13
CA ALA A 110 6.76 -20.91 28.01
C ALA A 110 5.67 -21.94 27.65
N ALA A 111 4.43 -21.64 28.01
CA ALA A 111 3.26 -22.42 27.62
C ALA A 111 3.12 -22.45 26.09
N ALA A 112 2.94 -23.62 25.48
CA ALA A 112 2.74 -23.72 24.03
C ALA A 112 1.45 -23.00 23.59
N THR A 113 1.49 -22.28 22.48
CA THR A 113 0.32 -21.61 21.88
C THR A 113 -0.01 -22.24 20.53
N ARG A 114 -1.09 -21.79 19.88
CA ARG A 114 -1.41 -22.24 18.52
C ARG A 114 -0.28 -21.92 17.51
N GLU A 115 0.49 -20.87 17.75
CA GLU A 115 1.60 -20.45 16.89
C GLU A 115 2.90 -21.23 17.16
N THR A 116 2.97 -22.03 18.22
CA THR A 116 4.17 -22.82 18.53
C THR A 116 4.42 -23.85 17.45
N LYS A 117 5.63 -23.83 16.85
CA LYS A 117 6.01 -24.85 15.86
C LYS A 117 6.09 -26.21 16.53
N LEU A 118 5.65 -27.26 15.85
CA LEU A 118 5.73 -28.63 16.34
C LEU A 118 7.19 -29.06 16.55
N ALA A 119 8.12 -28.56 15.72
CA ALA A 119 9.56 -28.76 15.91
C ALA A 119 10.08 -28.23 17.27
N ASP A 120 9.54 -27.12 17.75
CA ASP A 120 9.90 -26.53 19.05
C ASP A 120 9.37 -27.35 20.24
N LEU A 121 8.44 -28.28 19.97
CA LEU A 121 7.96 -29.29 20.91
C LEU A 121 8.70 -30.62 20.75
N GLY A 122 9.70 -30.70 19.86
CA GLY A 122 10.48 -31.89 19.56
C GLY A 122 9.78 -32.90 18.66
N VAL A 123 8.77 -32.46 17.89
CA VAL A 123 8.11 -33.27 16.87
C VAL A 123 8.95 -33.29 15.59
N THR A 124 9.09 -34.46 14.95
CA THR A 124 9.78 -34.65 13.68
C THR A 124 8.80 -34.66 12.51
N THR A 125 9.27 -34.23 11.34
CA THR A 125 8.51 -34.33 10.09
C THR A 125 8.22 -35.79 9.73
N GLY A 126 7.14 -36.02 8.98
CA GLY A 126 6.75 -37.35 8.49
C GLY A 126 5.26 -37.68 8.70
N GLU A 127 4.85 -38.89 8.35
CA GLU A 127 3.45 -39.32 8.35
C GLU A 127 2.95 -39.82 9.70
N TYR A 128 1.66 -39.60 9.91
CA TYR A 128 0.84 -40.21 10.95
C TYR A 128 -0.53 -40.60 10.37
N ASN A 129 -1.24 -41.49 11.06
CA ASN A 129 -2.55 -41.97 10.64
C ASN A 129 -3.66 -41.29 11.45
N ILE A 130 -4.76 -40.97 10.77
CA ILE A 130 -6.01 -40.50 11.36
C ILE A 130 -7.08 -41.53 11.02
N TYR A 131 -7.83 -41.97 12.02
CA TYR A 131 -9.00 -42.82 11.86
C TYR A 131 -10.23 -41.97 12.15
N ASN A 132 -11.21 -41.96 11.24
CA ASN A 132 -12.52 -41.35 11.46
C ASN A 132 -13.58 -42.44 11.27
N ASN A 133 -14.27 -42.80 12.35
CA ASN A 133 -15.28 -43.87 12.40
C ASN A 133 -14.79 -45.19 11.75
N GLY A 134 -13.52 -45.55 11.94
CA GLY A 134 -12.91 -46.78 11.42
C GLY A 134 -12.27 -46.66 10.03
N VAL A 135 -12.43 -45.53 9.33
CA VAL A 135 -11.76 -45.27 8.04
C VAL A 135 -10.41 -44.61 8.27
N LYS A 136 -9.35 -45.16 7.67
CA LYS A 136 -7.97 -44.70 7.80
C LYS A 136 -7.62 -43.61 6.76
N PHE A 137 -7.00 -42.53 7.22
CA PHE A 137 -6.38 -41.47 6.44
C PHE A 137 -4.91 -41.31 6.86
N THR A 138 -4.04 -40.95 5.92
CA THR A 138 -2.62 -40.65 6.20
C THR A 138 -2.41 -39.15 6.05
N ALA A 139 -1.84 -38.50 7.07
CA ALA A 139 -1.49 -37.09 7.10
C ALA A 139 0.02 -36.92 7.35
N GLN A 140 0.59 -35.77 6.97
CA GLN A 140 2.02 -35.49 7.09
C GLN A 140 2.26 -34.30 8.01
N ILE A 141 3.31 -34.39 8.82
CA ILE A 141 3.88 -33.26 9.56
C ILE A 141 4.99 -32.62 8.74
N SER A 142 4.85 -31.33 8.43
CA SER A 142 5.88 -30.53 7.75
C SER A 142 6.84 -29.83 8.73
N SER A 143 7.99 -29.34 8.24
CA SER A 143 9.03 -28.72 9.07
C SER A 143 8.59 -27.42 9.74
N ASP A 144 7.60 -26.75 9.16
CA ASP A 144 7.07 -25.46 9.63
C ASP A 144 5.68 -25.57 10.24
N GLU A 145 5.21 -26.80 10.47
CA GLU A 145 3.88 -27.03 11.02
C GLU A 145 3.76 -26.52 12.45
N THR A 146 2.63 -25.88 12.74
CA THR A 146 2.31 -25.32 14.06
C THR A 146 1.30 -26.21 14.79
N LEU A 147 1.23 -26.04 16.11
CA LEU A 147 0.22 -26.71 16.93
C LEU A 147 -1.20 -26.33 16.48
N GLY A 148 -1.39 -25.10 15.99
CA GLY A 148 -2.65 -24.62 15.43
C GLY A 148 -3.05 -25.34 14.14
N SER A 149 -2.15 -25.41 13.17
CA SER A 149 -2.42 -26.11 11.89
C SER A 149 -2.65 -27.61 12.10
N PHE A 150 -1.99 -28.22 13.08
CA PHE A 150 -2.23 -29.60 13.48
C PHE A 150 -3.64 -29.81 14.05
N ILE A 151 -4.08 -28.92 14.97
CA ILE A 151 -5.45 -28.93 15.52
C ILE A 151 -6.51 -28.77 14.42
N ASP A 152 -6.29 -27.87 13.47
CA ASP A 152 -7.21 -27.62 12.37
C ASP A 152 -7.30 -28.83 11.43
N THR A 153 -6.16 -29.50 11.17
CA THR A 153 -6.11 -30.75 10.40
C THR A 153 -6.91 -31.85 11.09
N LEU A 154 -6.76 -32.06 12.41
CA LEU A 154 -7.58 -33.05 13.12
C LEU A 154 -9.08 -32.72 13.05
N SER A 155 -9.41 -31.44 13.14
CA SER A 155 -10.80 -30.96 13.08
C SER A 155 -11.42 -31.20 11.70
N SER A 156 -10.66 -31.02 10.61
CA SER A 156 -11.15 -31.30 9.25
C SER A 156 -11.44 -32.78 8.99
N PHE A 157 -10.76 -33.68 9.71
CA PHE A 157 -11.03 -35.12 9.70
C PHE A 157 -12.06 -35.57 10.75
N GLY A 158 -12.78 -34.63 11.39
CA GLY A 158 -13.87 -34.94 12.32
C GLY A 158 -13.43 -35.30 13.74
N ILE A 159 -12.16 -35.07 14.10
CA ILE A 159 -11.65 -35.22 15.47
C ILE A 159 -11.60 -33.83 16.11
N GLN A 160 -12.39 -33.61 17.16
CA GLN A 160 -12.47 -32.31 17.82
C GLN A 160 -11.19 -32.08 18.63
N ALA A 161 -10.34 -31.14 18.19
CA ALA A 161 -9.08 -30.84 18.86
C ALA A 161 -9.06 -29.42 19.46
N GLY A 162 -8.42 -29.23 20.61
CA GLY A 162 -8.35 -27.94 21.30
C GLY A 162 -7.14 -27.85 22.24
N LEU A 163 -6.67 -26.64 22.49
CA LEU A 163 -5.55 -26.37 23.39
C LEU A 163 -6.08 -25.67 24.64
N ILE A 164 -5.86 -26.21 25.84
CA ILE A 164 -6.13 -25.46 27.07
C ILE A 164 -4.83 -24.94 27.66
N ASN A 165 -4.84 -23.65 27.97
CA ASN A 165 -3.75 -22.95 28.65
C ASN A 165 -4.06 -22.89 30.14
N ASN A 166 -3.14 -23.39 30.97
CA ASN A 166 -3.19 -23.35 32.43
C ASN A 166 -2.04 -22.49 32.97
N GLY A 167 -2.03 -21.20 32.61
CA GLY A 167 -0.95 -20.28 32.99
C GLY A 167 0.36 -20.61 32.28
N SER A 168 1.38 -21.07 33.02
CA SER A 168 2.73 -21.37 32.49
C SER A 168 2.84 -22.68 31.70
N THR A 169 1.74 -23.40 31.49
CA THR A 169 1.70 -24.69 30.79
C THR A 169 0.46 -24.81 29.89
N SER A 170 0.56 -25.61 28.83
CA SER A 170 -0.55 -25.88 27.91
C SER A 170 -0.77 -27.38 27.76
N LYS A 171 -2.00 -27.79 27.43
CA LYS A 171 -2.37 -29.19 27.24
C LYS A 171 -3.27 -29.34 26.01
N LEU A 172 -2.88 -30.25 25.11
CA LEU A 172 -3.63 -30.55 23.88
C LEU A 172 -4.74 -31.58 24.13
N ILE A 173 -5.90 -31.34 23.53
CA ILE A 173 -7.15 -32.05 23.77
C ILE A 173 -7.76 -32.51 22.46
N ILE A 174 -7.70 -33.80 22.13
CA ILE A 174 -8.48 -34.48 21.08
C ILE A 174 -9.69 -35.29 21.61
N THR A 175 -10.89 -35.01 21.13
CA THR A 175 -12.15 -35.74 21.42
C THR A 175 -12.72 -36.30 20.12
N GLY A 176 -12.94 -37.62 20.05
CA GLY A 176 -13.57 -38.28 18.92
C GLY A 176 -14.91 -38.94 19.30
N SER A 177 -15.84 -39.00 18.34
CA SER A 177 -17.03 -39.87 18.40
C SER A 177 -16.78 -41.16 17.60
N GLY A 178 -17.31 -42.30 18.05
CA GLY A 178 -17.15 -43.59 17.36
C GLY A 178 -15.71 -44.12 17.35
N ASN A 179 -15.31 -44.83 16.28
CA ASN A 179 -13.96 -45.38 16.09
C ASN A 179 -12.98 -44.34 15.50
N SER A 180 -12.94 -43.15 16.10
CA SER A 180 -12.13 -42.02 15.61
C SER A 180 -10.93 -41.75 16.54
N TYR A 181 -9.70 -41.85 16.02
CA TYR A 181 -8.46 -41.71 16.78
C TYR A 181 -7.27 -41.39 15.88
N ILE A 182 -6.15 -40.94 16.45
CA ILE A 182 -4.87 -40.82 15.72
C ILE A 182 -3.93 -41.97 16.11
N ALA A 183 -3.09 -42.39 15.18
CA ALA A 183 -2.10 -43.44 15.40
C ALA A 183 -0.81 -43.13 14.63
N LYS A 184 0.31 -43.71 15.09
CA LYS A 184 1.57 -43.64 14.35
C LYS A 184 1.40 -44.19 12.93
N SER A 185 2.11 -43.62 11.94
CA SER A 185 2.19 -44.24 10.61
C SER A 185 2.86 -45.62 10.68
N ASN A 186 2.46 -46.52 9.78
CA ASN A 186 3.09 -47.84 9.63
C ASN A 186 4.35 -47.76 8.75
N SER A 187 4.66 -46.59 8.18
CA SER A 187 5.82 -46.34 7.33
C SER A 187 7.09 -46.18 8.16
N VAL A 188 8.01 -47.16 8.08
CA VAL A 188 9.24 -47.20 8.90
C VAL A 188 10.23 -46.07 8.60
N SER A 189 10.27 -45.56 7.37
CA SER A 189 11.24 -44.54 6.92
C SER A 189 10.75 -43.10 6.94
N ASN A 190 9.43 -42.88 7.07
CA ASN A 190 8.84 -41.54 6.99
C ASN A 190 7.84 -41.28 8.13
N SER A 191 7.86 -42.01 9.25
CA SER A 191 6.89 -41.77 10.34
C SER A 191 7.27 -40.55 11.20
N SER A 192 6.31 -39.66 11.44
CA SER A 192 6.44 -38.61 12.44
C SER A 192 6.29 -39.20 13.85
N ASN A 193 7.01 -38.63 14.81
CA ASN A 193 6.86 -38.94 16.24
C ASN A 193 5.74 -38.14 16.93
N VAL A 194 4.88 -37.42 16.18
CA VAL A 194 3.87 -36.48 16.71
C VAL A 194 2.91 -37.13 17.71
N VAL A 195 2.54 -38.40 17.48
CA VAL A 195 1.65 -39.13 18.38
C VAL A 195 2.35 -39.43 19.69
N GLU A 196 3.59 -39.94 19.63
CA GLU A 196 4.39 -40.22 20.81
C GLU A 196 4.77 -38.97 21.59
N LYS A 197 5.02 -37.85 20.90
CA LYS A 197 5.58 -36.63 21.48
C LYS A 197 4.54 -35.71 22.11
N LEU A 198 3.30 -35.70 21.61
CA LEU A 198 2.23 -34.85 22.13
C LEU A 198 1.27 -35.59 23.06
N PHE A 199 1.24 -36.93 23.01
CA PHE A 199 0.27 -37.75 23.74
C PHE A 199 0.90 -38.89 24.57
N GLY A 200 2.22 -39.11 24.48
CA GLY A 200 2.97 -40.10 25.25
C GLY A 200 2.93 -41.52 24.68
N SER A 201 3.81 -42.39 25.20
CA SER A 201 3.91 -43.81 24.84
C SER A 201 3.11 -44.67 25.81
N ASN A 202 1.90 -45.11 25.41
CA ASN A 202 1.32 -46.31 26.00
C ASN A 202 0.56 -47.15 24.97
N THR A 203 0.80 -48.45 25.11
CA THR A 203 0.52 -49.56 24.22
C THR A 203 -0.93 -50.04 24.31
N THR A 204 -1.41 -50.66 23.23
CA THR A 204 -2.65 -51.45 23.05
C THR A 204 -3.94 -50.74 22.65
N ALA A 205 -4.58 -51.32 21.63
CA ALA A 205 -5.80 -50.88 20.96
C ALA A 205 -7.01 -50.80 21.91
N ASP A 206 -7.75 -49.69 21.83
CA ASP A 206 -9.22 -49.57 21.80
C ASP A 206 -9.68 -48.24 22.43
N SER A 207 -10.07 -47.29 21.58
CA SER A 207 -10.89 -46.09 21.88
C SER A 207 -10.42 -45.12 22.99
N TYR A 208 -9.67 -44.08 22.61
CA TYR A 208 -9.42 -42.94 23.50
C TYR A 208 -10.55 -41.90 23.43
N LYS A 209 -11.49 -41.96 24.37
CA LYS A 209 -12.25 -40.78 24.82
C LYS A 209 -11.43 -40.02 25.88
N TYR A 210 -10.52 -39.17 25.40
CA TYR A 210 -9.96 -38.00 26.11
C TYR A 210 -9.13 -38.18 27.40
N THR A 211 -7.80 -37.92 27.35
CA THR A 211 -7.08 -36.95 28.23
C THR A 211 -5.59 -36.85 27.85
N GLY A 212 -5.17 -35.77 27.18
CA GLY A 212 -3.75 -35.50 26.89
C GLY A 212 -2.93 -35.42 28.19
N LYS A 213 -1.88 -36.22 28.33
CA LYS A 213 -1.18 -36.35 29.61
C LYS A 213 0.02 -35.39 29.76
N GLU A 214 0.52 -34.81 28.68
CA GLU A 214 1.74 -34.00 28.72
C GLU A 214 1.50 -32.48 28.79
N ILE A 215 2.33 -31.84 29.61
CA ILE A 215 2.52 -30.40 29.66
C ILE A 215 3.34 -30.01 28.44
N LEU A 216 2.77 -29.20 27.55
CA LEU A 216 3.46 -28.67 26.38
C LEU A 216 4.15 -27.35 26.77
N THR A 217 5.46 -27.42 27.01
CA THR A 217 6.32 -26.26 27.22
C THR A 217 7.31 -26.14 26.07
N SER A 218 7.35 -24.98 25.43
CA SER A 218 8.38 -24.65 24.45
C SER A 218 9.61 -24.10 25.17
N THR A 219 10.79 -24.63 24.83
CA THR A 219 12.08 -24.18 25.37
C THR A 219 12.86 -23.54 24.24
N SER A 220 13.02 -22.22 24.28
CA SER A 220 13.84 -21.50 23.30
C SER A 220 15.23 -21.21 23.88
N THR A 221 16.27 -21.55 23.13
CA THR A 221 17.66 -21.23 23.45
C THR A 221 18.15 -20.13 22.51
N SER A 222 18.56 -18.99 23.04
CA SER A 222 19.17 -17.91 22.25
C SER A 222 20.60 -17.64 22.69
N THR A 223 21.53 -17.52 21.73
CA THR A 223 22.92 -17.14 21.96
C THR A 223 23.07 -15.63 21.79
N GLN A 224 23.55 -14.94 22.83
CA GLN A 224 23.85 -13.50 22.74
C GLN A 224 25.34 -13.25 22.53
N ALA A 225 25.65 -12.28 21.66
CA ALA A 225 27.01 -11.80 21.43
C ALA A 225 27.58 -11.11 22.69
N ALA A 226 28.88 -11.27 22.96
CA ALA A 226 29.53 -10.66 24.13
C ALA A 226 29.33 -9.13 24.16
N ASP A 227 29.14 -8.58 25.36
CA ASP A 227 29.12 -7.13 25.60
C ASP A 227 30.23 -6.70 26.57
N SER A 228 30.36 -5.40 26.83
CA SER A 228 31.41 -4.84 27.68
C SER A 228 31.32 -5.25 29.14
N THR A 229 30.18 -5.77 29.60
CA THR A 229 29.98 -6.19 31.01
C THR A 229 30.41 -7.64 31.25
N ALA A 230 30.65 -8.41 30.20
CA ALA A 230 30.99 -9.82 30.32
C ALA A 230 32.37 -10.05 30.94
N LEU A 231 32.45 -11.01 31.86
CA LEU A 231 33.69 -11.42 32.52
C LEU A 231 34.66 -12.08 31.54
N LEU A 232 35.95 -11.72 31.58
CA LEU A 232 36.99 -12.31 30.74
C LEU A 232 37.18 -13.81 31.00
N SER A 233 36.97 -14.24 32.25
CA SER A 233 37.02 -15.66 32.64
C SER A 233 35.95 -16.52 31.95
N ALA A 234 34.79 -15.94 31.58
CA ALA A 234 33.77 -16.64 30.81
C ALA A 234 34.24 -17.02 29.39
N TYR A 235 35.32 -16.39 28.90
CA TYR A 235 35.96 -16.67 27.62
C TYR A 235 37.27 -17.46 27.76
N GLY A 236 37.52 -18.04 28.95
CA GLY A 236 38.69 -18.89 29.21
C GLY A 236 40.00 -18.12 29.40
N VAL A 237 39.93 -16.83 29.72
CA VAL A 237 41.09 -16.02 30.12
C VAL A 237 41.49 -16.36 31.56
N THR A 238 42.79 -16.57 31.80
CA THR A 238 43.37 -16.83 33.12
C THR A 238 44.05 -15.58 33.68
N ALA A 239 44.01 -15.40 35.00
CA ALA A 239 44.72 -14.32 35.68
C ALA A 239 46.24 -14.42 35.47
N GLY A 240 46.94 -13.28 35.49
CA GLY A 240 48.40 -13.20 35.36
C GLY A 240 48.90 -12.02 34.52
N GLU A 241 50.19 -12.03 34.19
CA GLU A 241 50.91 -10.95 33.53
C GLU A 241 50.73 -10.93 32.01
N TYR A 242 50.65 -9.72 31.45
CA TYR A 242 50.79 -9.45 30.02
C TYR A 242 51.53 -8.12 29.79
N TYR A 243 51.97 -7.88 28.55
CA TYR A 243 52.74 -6.70 28.17
C TYR A 243 51.97 -5.80 27.21
N ILE A 244 52.13 -4.49 27.38
CA ILE A 244 51.78 -3.48 26.38
C ILE A 244 53.05 -2.78 25.92
N TYR A 245 53.22 -2.64 24.62
CA TYR A 245 54.29 -1.85 24.02
C TYR A 245 53.67 -0.60 23.42
N THR A 246 54.26 0.57 23.69
CA THR A 246 53.87 1.85 23.07
C THR A 246 55.11 2.66 22.75
N ASN A 247 55.24 3.13 21.50
CA ASN A 247 56.40 3.92 21.04
C ASN A 247 57.76 3.29 21.42
N GLY A 248 57.86 1.96 21.35
CA GLY A 248 59.07 1.21 21.69
C GLY A 248 59.29 0.90 23.19
N ASN A 249 58.44 1.41 24.10
CA ASN A 249 58.54 1.16 25.55
C ASN A 249 57.61 0.03 26.00
N ARG A 250 58.11 -0.87 26.86
CA ARG A 250 57.35 -2.01 27.42
C ARG A 250 56.75 -1.68 28.79
N HIS A 251 55.46 -1.95 28.96
CA HIS A 251 54.72 -1.89 30.21
C HIS A 251 54.26 -3.29 30.64
N THR A 252 54.42 -3.63 31.92
CA THR A 252 53.95 -4.90 32.48
C THR A 252 52.66 -4.68 33.27
N LEU A 253 51.62 -5.44 32.96
CA LEU A 253 50.30 -5.34 33.56
C LEU A 253 49.82 -6.72 34.06
N GLN A 254 48.90 -6.70 35.01
CA GLN A 254 48.24 -7.89 35.56
C GLN A 254 46.77 -7.87 35.17
N ILE A 255 46.20 -9.03 34.88
CA ILE A 255 44.74 -9.22 34.74
C ILE A 255 44.25 -10.18 35.82
N SER A 256 43.12 -9.89 36.47
CA SER A 256 42.47 -10.79 37.43
C SER A 256 41.31 -11.59 36.81
N SER A 257 40.80 -12.59 37.53
CA SER A 257 39.75 -13.49 37.05
C SER A 257 38.34 -12.87 36.99
N ASP A 258 38.15 -11.76 37.69
CA ASP A 258 36.91 -10.99 37.82
C ASP A 258 36.85 -9.75 36.93
N GLU A 259 37.88 -9.50 36.12
CA GLU A 259 37.86 -8.40 35.15
C GLU A 259 36.91 -8.66 33.98
N THR A 260 36.38 -7.56 33.42
CA THR A 260 35.42 -7.57 32.33
C THR A 260 36.08 -7.20 31.01
N ILE A 261 35.40 -7.47 29.89
CA ILE A 261 35.83 -6.98 28.57
C ILE A 261 35.95 -5.44 28.60
N GLY A 262 35.03 -4.75 29.28
CA GLY A 262 35.05 -3.30 29.47
C GLY A 262 36.31 -2.79 30.18
N SER A 263 36.67 -3.39 31.32
CA SER A 263 37.85 -2.97 32.09
C SER A 263 39.16 -3.17 31.33
N LEU A 264 39.26 -4.25 30.54
CA LEU A 264 40.39 -4.46 29.64
C LEU A 264 40.47 -3.35 28.58
N MET A 265 39.35 -3.02 27.92
CA MET A 265 39.33 -1.97 26.89
C MET A 265 39.74 -0.60 27.44
N GLU A 266 39.29 -0.25 28.65
CA GLU A 266 39.68 0.99 29.33
C GLU A 266 41.17 1.02 29.65
N THR A 267 41.71 -0.10 30.16
CA THR A 267 43.14 -0.25 30.44
C THR A 267 43.97 -0.03 29.17
N LEU A 268 43.60 -0.68 28.06
CA LEU A 268 44.29 -0.50 26.78
C LEU A 268 44.22 0.95 26.29
N SER A 269 43.06 1.59 26.43
CA SER A 269 42.86 2.98 26.04
C SER A 269 43.76 3.94 26.83
N SER A 270 44.03 3.66 28.11
CA SER A 270 44.93 4.49 28.93
C SER A 270 46.39 4.47 28.44
N TYR A 271 46.78 3.42 27.72
CA TYR A 271 48.07 3.30 27.05
C TYR A 271 48.01 3.68 25.56
N GLY A 272 46.93 4.35 25.11
CA GLY A 272 46.82 4.84 23.73
C GLY A 272 46.49 3.77 22.69
N ILE A 273 46.07 2.57 23.13
CA ILE A 273 45.54 1.52 22.26
C ILE A 273 44.02 1.52 22.43
N LYS A 274 43.29 2.11 21.48
CA LYS A 274 41.83 2.10 21.48
C LYS A 274 41.33 0.70 21.13
N ALA A 275 40.56 0.09 22.02
CA ALA A 275 39.91 -1.19 21.81
C ALA A 275 38.40 -1.01 21.60
N GLU A 276 37.84 -1.68 20.60
CA GLU A 276 36.41 -1.63 20.25
C GLU A 276 35.82 -3.03 20.17
N LEU A 277 34.69 -3.25 20.85
CA LEU A 277 33.95 -4.51 20.78
C LEU A 277 32.96 -4.47 19.61
N VAL A 278 33.31 -5.15 18.52
CA VAL A 278 32.51 -5.20 17.29
C VAL A 278 31.63 -6.45 17.30
N LYS A 279 30.32 -6.26 17.22
CA LYS A 279 29.32 -7.35 17.14
C LYS A 279 29.15 -7.83 15.70
N ASN A 280 29.08 -9.15 15.51
CA ASN A 280 28.77 -9.79 14.24
C ASN A 280 27.81 -10.97 14.47
N GLY A 281 26.52 -10.73 14.24
CA GLY A 281 25.45 -11.68 14.56
C GLY A 281 25.47 -12.07 16.04
N ASN A 282 25.56 -13.36 16.33
CA ASN A 282 25.58 -13.92 17.68
C ASN A 282 27.00 -14.02 18.29
N SER A 283 27.99 -13.31 17.73
CA SER A 283 29.38 -13.31 18.19
C SER A 283 29.94 -11.88 18.26
N SER A 284 30.99 -11.66 19.05
CA SER A 284 31.70 -10.37 19.12
C SER A 284 33.18 -10.57 18.87
N LYS A 285 33.90 -9.51 18.48
CA LYS A 285 35.37 -9.48 18.42
C LYS A 285 35.89 -8.18 19.02
N ILE A 286 37.05 -8.21 19.66
CA ILE A 286 37.74 -6.99 20.10
C ILE A 286 38.70 -6.56 18.99
N VAL A 287 38.56 -5.34 18.52
CA VAL A 287 39.41 -4.72 17.50
C VAL A 287 40.28 -3.66 18.17
N LEU A 288 41.59 -3.68 17.93
CA LEU A 288 42.53 -2.70 18.47
C LEU A 288 42.92 -1.69 17.38
N THR A 289 42.97 -0.43 17.75
CA THR A 289 43.40 0.70 16.90
C THR A 289 44.31 1.63 17.68
N GLY A 290 45.35 2.16 17.05
CA GLY A 290 46.32 3.05 17.71
C GLY A 290 47.25 3.71 16.70
N SER A 291 48.15 4.57 17.17
CA SER A 291 49.17 5.26 16.35
C SER A 291 50.58 4.87 16.79
N GLY A 292 51.47 4.56 15.85
CA GLY A 292 52.88 4.19 16.13
C GLY A 292 53.08 2.69 16.42
N ASP A 293 54.26 2.32 16.95
CA ASP A 293 54.63 0.93 17.33
C ASP A 293 53.93 0.52 18.65
N ALA A 294 52.60 0.41 18.64
CA ALA A 294 51.80 0.03 19.80
C ALA A 294 51.18 -1.37 19.63
N TYR A 295 51.43 -2.28 20.57
CA TYR A 295 50.92 -3.67 20.51
C TYR A 295 50.83 -4.34 21.89
N ILE A 296 50.04 -5.41 21.98
CA ILE A 296 49.90 -6.24 23.21
C ILE A 296 50.64 -7.56 22.99
N ALA A 297 51.38 -8.04 24.00
CA ALA A 297 52.12 -9.30 23.94
C ALA A 297 51.99 -10.11 25.24
N GLN A 298 52.16 -11.43 25.13
CA GLN A 298 52.14 -12.32 26.29
C GLN A 298 53.37 -12.05 27.18
N SER A 299 53.21 -12.17 28.51
CA SER A 299 54.35 -12.04 29.44
C SER A 299 55.37 -13.16 29.21
N SER A 300 56.66 -12.81 29.25
CA SER A 300 57.76 -13.79 29.22
C SER A 300 57.98 -14.48 30.58
N ASN A 301 57.25 -14.09 31.62
CA ASN A 301 57.29 -14.72 32.95
C ASN A 301 56.38 -15.96 32.98
N THR A 302 56.90 -17.11 32.57
CA THR A 302 56.12 -18.34 32.35
C THR A 302 55.41 -18.88 33.59
N SER A 303 55.82 -18.51 34.81
CA SER A 303 55.18 -18.94 36.06
C SER A 303 53.95 -18.09 36.44
N ASN A 304 53.77 -16.92 35.85
CA ASN A 304 52.69 -15.98 36.17
C ASN A 304 52.05 -15.34 34.92
N ALA A 305 52.24 -15.86 33.71
CA ALA A 305 51.73 -15.23 32.48
C ALA A 305 50.23 -15.51 32.27
N SER A 306 49.47 -14.47 31.94
CA SER A 306 48.08 -14.62 31.47
C SER A 306 48.04 -15.18 30.04
N ASN A 307 47.02 -15.96 29.74
CA ASN A 307 46.74 -16.45 28.38
C ASN A 307 45.90 -15.47 27.53
N ILE A 308 45.62 -14.26 28.04
CA ILE A 308 44.70 -13.27 27.45
C ILE A 308 45.01 -12.94 25.99
N VAL A 309 46.29 -12.80 25.64
CA VAL A 309 46.71 -12.45 24.27
C VAL A 309 46.39 -13.57 23.29
N ASN A 310 46.69 -14.82 23.68
CA ASN A 310 46.38 -15.99 22.86
C ASN A 310 44.86 -16.20 22.72
N LYS A 311 44.10 -15.99 23.80
CA LYS A 311 42.66 -16.30 23.84
C LYS A 311 41.82 -15.30 23.05
N LEU A 312 42.10 -14.00 23.20
CA LEU A 312 41.26 -12.96 22.61
C LEU A 312 41.79 -12.47 21.25
N PHE A 313 43.08 -12.65 20.96
CA PHE A 313 43.73 -12.07 19.78
C PHE A 313 44.49 -13.09 18.91
N GLY A 314 44.47 -14.38 19.24
CA GLY A 314 44.89 -15.46 18.33
C GLY A 314 46.40 -15.74 18.22
N GLY A 315 47.24 -15.26 19.14
CA GLY A 315 48.69 -15.57 19.17
C GLY A 315 49.47 -14.93 20.32
N SER A 316 50.78 -15.19 20.42
CA SER A 316 51.63 -14.73 21.53
C SER A 316 51.98 -13.23 21.47
N SER A 317 51.66 -12.56 20.38
CA SER A 317 51.73 -11.10 20.19
C SER A 317 50.68 -10.66 19.17
N ALA A 318 49.88 -9.64 19.50
CA ALA A 318 48.89 -9.06 18.61
C ALA A 318 49.43 -7.73 18.05
N ILE A 319 50.04 -7.78 16.87
CA ILE A 319 50.66 -6.62 16.21
C ILE A 319 49.59 -5.84 15.45
N VAL A 320 49.48 -4.53 15.70
CA VAL A 320 48.70 -3.58 14.91
C VAL A 320 49.39 -3.44 13.54
N ASN A 321 48.89 -4.08 12.49
CA ASN A 321 49.45 -3.98 11.15
C ASN A 321 48.43 -4.36 10.06
N GLU A 322 47.66 -3.37 9.64
CA GLU A 322 47.03 -3.25 8.33
C GLU A 322 46.69 -1.78 8.16
N SER A 323 47.59 -1.02 7.55
CA SER A 323 47.40 0.41 7.37
C SER A 323 46.37 0.62 6.26
N SER A 324 45.08 0.79 6.59
CA SER A 324 44.01 1.11 5.64
C SER A 324 43.72 2.61 5.69
N TYR A 325 43.82 3.25 4.53
CA TYR A 325 43.69 4.70 4.41
C TYR A 325 42.47 4.98 3.55
N THR A 326 41.48 5.67 4.13
CA THR A 326 40.24 5.98 3.44
C THR A 326 40.20 7.45 3.09
N GLY A 327 39.97 7.75 1.80
CA GLY A 327 39.76 9.11 1.35
C GLY A 327 38.45 9.69 1.90
N SER A 328 38.43 10.99 2.21
CA SER A 328 37.20 11.69 2.63
C SER A 328 36.22 11.89 1.46
N GLN A 329 36.75 11.89 0.23
CA GLN A 329 36.00 12.17 -0.99
C GLN A 329 35.42 10.89 -1.60
N ARG A 330 34.14 10.94 -1.98
CA ARG A 330 33.50 9.89 -2.79
C ARG A 330 33.78 10.13 -4.26
N VAL A 331 34.47 9.19 -4.92
CA VAL A 331 34.56 9.09 -6.37
C VAL A 331 33.16 8.76 -6.89
N THR A 332 32.40 9.81 -7.16
CA THR A 332 31.04 9.67 -7.69
C THR A 332 31.14 9.42 -9.17
N THR A 333 30.81 8.20 -9.62
CA THR A 333 30.58 7.93 -11.03
C THR A 333 29.31 8.66 -11.46
N LYS A 334 29.44 9.76 -12.20
CA LYS A 334 28.30 10.36 -12.89
C LYS A 334 27.90 9.44 -14.05
N VAL A 335 27.06 8.46 -13.77
CA VAL A 335 26.30 7.76 -14.81
C VAL A 335 25.26 8.77 -15.29
N THR A 336 25.59 9.51 -16.35
CA THR A 336 24.57 10.27 -17.06
C THR A 336 23.85 9.24 -17.93
N ALA A 337 22.82 8.61 -17.37
CA ALA A 337 21.81 8.01 -18.22
C ALA A 337 21.04 9.19 -18.82
N THR A 338 21.18 9.41 -20.13
CA THR A 338 20.30 10.32 -20.84
C THR A 338 18.93 9.64 -20.89
N VAL A 339 18.10 9.90 -19.88
CA VAL A 339 16.70 9.48 -19.88
C VAL A 339 15.93 10.55 -20.63
N ALA A 340 15.11 10.16 -21.60
CA ALA A 340 14.18 11.06 -22.26
C ALA A 340 13.33 11.78 -21.20
N ALA A 341 13.14 13.09 -21.35
CA ALA A 341 12.30 13.84 -20.43
C ALA A 341 10.84 13.32 -20.50
N SER A 342 10.18 13.24 -19.35
CA SER A 342 8.79 12.83 -19.17
C SER A 342 7.93 14.04 -18.72
N GLU A 343 6.60 13.89 -18.72
CA GLU A 343 5.70 14.94 -18.19
C GLU A 343 5.97 15.27 -16.71
N SER A 344 6.54 14.33 -15.95
CA SER A 344 6.95 14.53 -14.55
C SER A 344 8.33 15.20 -14.39
N THR A 345 9.06 15.44 -15.49
CA THR A 345 10.39 16.08 -15.42
C THR A 345 10.24 17.55 -15.03
N SER A 346 10.91 17.96 -13.95
CA SER A 346 10.91 19.35 -13.48
C SER A 346 11.58 20.29 -14.49
N LEU A 347 10.98 21.43 -14.79
CA LEU A 347 11.54 22.42 -15.71
C LEU A 347 12.85 23.02 -15.20
N ALA A 348 13.00 23.15 -13.88
CA ALA A 348 14.26 23.57 -13.26
C ALA A 348 15.41 22.60 -13.58
N SER A 349 15.13 21.30 -13.70
CA SER A 349 16.12 20.28 -14.08
C SER A 349 16.60 20.41 -15.53
N LEU A 350 15.82 21.09 -16.39
CA LEU A 350 16.17 21.43 -17.78
C LEU A 350 16.83 22.82 -17.88
N GLY A 351 17.05 23.49 -16.75
CA GLY A 351 17.63 24.84 -16.68
C GLY A 351 16.67 25.96 -17.02
N VAL A 352 15.35 25.71 -16.92
CA VAL A 352 14.31 26.75 -17.04
C VAL A 352 14.27 27.60 -15.77
N THR A 353 14.17 28.92 -15.91
CA THR A 353 14.03 29.88 -14.81
C THR A 353 12.58 30.33 -14.67
N ALA A 354 12.15 30.58 -13.42
CA ALA A 354 10.85 31.20 -13.16
C ALA A 354 10.76 32.59 -13.81
N GLY A 355 9.54 33.01 -14.15
CA GLY A 355 9.27 34.31 -14.77
C GLY A 355 8.20 34.25 -15.85
N GLU A 356 8.00 35.37 -16.53
CA GLU A 356 7.02 35.59 -17.58
C GLU A 356 7.48 35.06 -18.94
N TYR A 357 6.52 34.54 -19.70
CA TYR A 357 6.63 34.28 -21.13
C TYR A 357 5.30 34.65 -21.80
N TYR A 358 5.29 34.73 -23.12
CA TYR A 358 4.09 35.01 -23.89
C TYR A 358 3.55 33.77 -24.56
N ILE A 359 2.23 33.67 -24.57
CA ILE A 359 1.48 32.70 -25.37
C ILE A 359 0.67 33.52 -26.36
N TYR A 360 0.85 33.26 -27.64
CA TYR A 360 -0.03 33.77 -28.68
C TYR A 360 -1.00 32.65 -29.01
N ASN A 361 -2.29 32.93 -28.97
CA ASN A 361 -3.32 32.04 -29.49
C ASN A 361 -4.09 32.80 -30.57
N ASN A 362 -3.94 32.37 -31.82
CA ASN A 362 -4.51 32.99 -33.01
C ASN A 362 -4.28 34.52 -33.07
N GLY A 363 -3.05 34.96 -32.81
CA GLY A 363 -2.64 36.38 -32.85
C GLY A 363 -2.92 37.17 -31.56
N VAL A 364 -3.69 36.63 -30.61
CA VAL A 364 -3.96 37.27 -29.32
C VAL A 364 -2.86 36.91 -28.32
N LYS A 365 -2.20 37.93 -27.76
CA LYS A 365 -1.10 37.78 -26.80
C LYS A 365 -1.60 37.64 -25.36
N TYR A 366 -1.19 36.56 -24.70
CA TYR A 366 -1.36 36.30 -23.27
C TYR A 366 0.00 36.34 -22.57
N THR A 367 0.03 36.84 -21.34
CA THR A 367 1.21 36.77 -20.47
C THR A 367 0.99 35.63 -19.47
N ALA A 368 1.90 34.67 -19.48
CA ALA A 368 1.88 33.54 -18.57
C ALA A 368 3.13 33.57 -17.69
N LEU A 369 3.01 33.04 -16.47
CA LEU A 369 4.10 32.91 -15.51
C LEU A 369 4.47 31.45 -15.40
N ILE A 370 5.75 31.17 -15.27
CA ILE A 370 6.27 29.85 -14.93
C ILE A 370 6.92 29.92 -13.54
N SER A 371 6.57 28.99 -12.65
CA SER A 371 7.20 28.89 -11.32
C SER A 371 8.36 27.89 -11.28
N SER A 372 9.16 27.93 -10.21
CA SER A 372 10.37 27.10 -10.08
C SER A 372 10.09 25.61 -9.87
N ASP A 373 8.87 25.25 -9.47
CA ASP A 373 8.42 23.90 -9.15
C ASP A 373 7.63 23.22 -10.28
N GLU A 374 7.40 23.91 -11.41
CA GLU A 374 6.68 23.36 -12.54
C GLU A 374 7.41 22.21 -13.26
N THR A 375 6.63 21.35 -13.91
CA THR A 375 7.08 20.22 -14.73
C THR A 375 6.77 20.44 -16.21
N ILE A 376 7.35 19.62 -17.10
CA ILE A 376 6.97 19.62 -18.52
C ILE A 376 5.45 19.43 -18.66
N GLY A 377 4.84 18.55 -17.86
CA GLY A 377 3.40 18.30 -17.85
C GLY A 377 2.57 19.50 -17.42
N SER A 378 2.97 20.24 -16.37
CA SER A 378 2.24 21.44 -15.95
C SER A 378 2.33 22.56 -17.00
N PHE A 379 3.50 22.74 -17.61
CA PHE A 379 3.69 23.67 -18.73
C PHE A 379 2.83 23.30 -19.94
N MET A 380 2.83 22.02 -20.31
CA MET A 380 1.98 21.47 -21.37
C MET A 380 0.49 21.70 -21.12
N ASN A 381 0.03 21.55 -19.87
CA ASN A 381 -1.35 21.80 -19.47
C ASN A 381 -1.71 23.28 -19.50
N THR A 382 -0.77 24.15 -19.13
CA THR A 382 -0.93 25.61 -19.28
C THR A 382 -1.13 25.96 -20.74
N LEU A 383 -0.28 25.48 -21.66
CA LEU A 383 -0.47 25.74 -23.09
C LEU A 383 -1.80 25.19 -23.63
N LYS A 384 -2.22 24.01 -23.18
CA LYS A 384 -3.55 23.43 -23.52
C LYS A 384 -4.70 24.32 -23.04
N SER A 385 -4.61 24.94 -21.87
CA SER A 385 -5.65 25.84 -21.37
C SER A 385 -5.79 27.12 -22.20
N PHE A 386 -4.72 27.52 -22.91
CA PHE A 386 -4.72 28.59 -23.90
C PHE A 386 -5.03 28.12 -25.33
N GLY A 387 -5.46 26.86 -25.53
CA GLY A 387 -5.86 26.33 -26.83
C GLY A 387 -4.72 25.81 -27.70
N ILE A 388 -3.49 25.76 -27.18
CA ILE A 388 -2.34 25.13 -27.86
C ILE A 388 -2.27 23.67 -27.37
N GLN A 389 -2.60 22.72 -28.24
CA GLN A 389 -2.41 21.31 -27.93
C GLN A 389 -0.92 21.01 -27.80
N THR A 390 -0.57 20.09 -26.91
CA THR A 390 0.82 19.76 -26.62
C THR A 390 1.01 18.25 -26.48
N GLY A 391 2.16 17.75 -26.93
CA GLY A 391 2.52 16.34 -26.83
C GLY A 391 4.01 16.17 -26.53
N LEU A 392 4.37 15.10 -25.83
CA LEU A 392 5.76 14.76 -25.55
C LEU A 392 6.07 13.41 -26.20
N ILE A 393 6.90 13.44 -27.24
CA ILE A 393 7.28 12.25 -28.00
C ILE A 393 8.56 11.70 -27.41
N ASN A 394 8.50 10.49 -26.84
CA ASN A 394 9.67 9.79 -26.33
C ASN A 394 10.34 9.00 -27.47
N ASN A 395 11.59 9.37 -27.80
CA ASN A 395 12.44 8.74 -28.81
C ASN A 395 13.50 7.81 -28.18
N GLY A 396 13.21 7.25 -27.01
CA GLY A 396 14.11 6.38 -26.25
C GLY A 396 15.11 7.18 -25.40
N SER A 397 16.19 7.68 -26.01
CA SER A 397 17.24 8.45 -25.30
C SER A 397 17.02 9.97 -25.30
N SER A 398 15.97 10.46 -25.96
CA SER A 398 15.58 11.87 -26.02
C SER A 398 14.06 12.01 -26.08
N ALA A 399 13.54 13.19 -25.72
CA ALA A 399 12.13 13.52 -25.88
C ALA A 399 11.98 14.80 -26.70
N SER A 400 10.94 14.85 -27.54
CA SER A 400 10.59 16.03 -28.33
C SER A 400 9.26 16.59 -27.83
N LEU A 401 9.27 17.85 -27.40
CA LEU A 401 8.07 18.59 -27.04
C LEU A 401 7.44 19.16 -28.32
N VAL A 402 6.17 18.83 -28.55
CA VAL A 402 5.39 19.24 -29.72
C VAL A 402 4.28 20.16 -29.27
N LEU A 403 4.13 21.30 -29.95
CA LEU A 403 3.02 22.23 -29.80
C LEU A 403 2.22 22.27 -31.10
N ILE A 404 0.90 22.28 -30.98
CA ILE A 404 -0.05 22.35 -32.09
C ILE A 404 -1.09 23.41 -31.72
N GLY A 405 -1.02 24.57 -32.35
CA GLY A 405 -2.02 25.63 -32.19
C GLY A 405 -2.76 25.90 -33.50
N ASN A 406 -3.92 26.57 -33.42
CA ASN A 406 -4.67 27.03 -34.59
C ASN A 406 -4.22 28.47 -34.96
N GLY A 407 -4.02 28.78 -36.25
CA GLY A 407 -3.63 30.11 -36.74
C GLY A 407 -2.30 30.62 -36.17
N ASN A 408 -2.22 31.92 -35.84
CA ASN A 408 -1.04 32.57 -35.26
C ASN A 408 -0.79 32.21 -33.77
N SER A 409 -0.61 30.92 -33.50
CA SER A 409 -0.44 30.38 -32.15
C SER A 409 0.97 29.88 -31.87
N TYR A 410 1.68 30.51 -30.94
CA TYR A 410 3.06 30.19 -30.60
C TYR A 410 3.43 30.67 -29.19
N VAL A 411 4.53 30.19 -28.64
CA VAL A 411 5.11 30.72 -27.40
C VAL A 411 6.31 31.61 -27.71
N ALA A 412 6.43 32.73 -27.00
CA ALA A 412 7.54 33.66 -27.17
C ALA A 412 8.10 34.09 -25.82
N LYS A 413 9.35 34.52 -25.81
CA LYS A 413 9.96 35.09 -24.61
C LYS A 413 9.23 36.38 -24.21
N SER A 414 9.07 36.61 -22.90
CA SER A 414 8.62 37.92 -22.41
C SER A 414 9.66 39.01 -22.71
N ASN A 415 9.18 40.23 -22.98
CA ASN A 415 10.03 41.40 -23.18
C ASN A 415 10.46 42.03 -21.84
N SER A 416 10.07 41.44 -20.71
CA SER A 416 10.41 41.94 -19.37
C SER A 416 11.90 41.78 -19.07
N VAL A 417 12.59 42.89 -18.77
CA VAL A 417 14.04 42.89 -18.46
C VAL A 417 14.37 42.32 -17.08
N SER A 418 13.40 42.27 -16.16
CA SER A 418 13.60 41.84 -14.77
C SER A 418 12.87 40.55 -14.39
N ASN A 419 11.91 40.10 -15.20
CA ASN A 419 11.04 38.97 -14.85
C ASN A 419 10.80 37.99 -16.02
N ALA A 420 11.56 38.02 -17.12
CA ALA A 420 11.36 37.06 -18.22
C ALA A 420 11.91 35.66 -17.88
N SER A 421 11.10 34.63 -18.09
CA SER A 421 11.55 33.24 -18.08
C SER A 421 12.37 32.94 -19.35
N ASN A 422 13.32 32.01 -19.23
CA ASN A 422 14.06 31.45 -20.36
C ASN A 422 13.42 30.16 -20.93
N VAL A 423 12.17 29.85 -20.56
CA VAL A 423 11.49 28.59 -20.94
C VAL A 423 11.45 28.38 -22.45
N VAL A 424 11.26 29.46 -23.22
CA VAL A 424 11.17 29.38 -24.67
C VAL A 424 12.53 29.00 -25.27
N GLU A 425 13.59 29.67 -24.84
CA GLU A 425 14.94 29.38 -25.33
C GLU A 425 15.44 28.00 -24.90
N LYS A 426 15.01 27.52 -23.73
CA LYS A 426 15.43 26.21 -23.19
C LYS A 426 14.73 25.03 -23.82
N LEU A 427 13.43 25.14 -24.09
CA LEU A 427 12.63 24.01 -24.57
C LEU A 427 12.51 23.97 -26.11
N PHE A 428 12.66 25.11 -26.78
CA PHE A 428 12.47 25.22 -28.23
C PHE A 428 13.72 25.68 -28.99
N GLY A 429 14.81 25.98 -28.27
CA GLY A 429 16.09 26.40 -28.85
C GLY A 429 16.14 27.87 -29.28
N THR A 430 17.33 28.34 -29.67
CA THR A 430 17.52 29.67 -30.28
C THR A 430 17.36 29.57 -31.80
N ALA A 431 16.23 30.00 -32.32
CA ALA A 431 16.06 30.27 -33.75
C ALA A 431 15.35 31.62 -33.93
N GLY A 432 15.79 32.39 -34.92
CA GLY A 432 15.48 33.81 -35.10
C GLY A 432 14.00 34.11 -35.37
N PRO A 433 13.66 35.41 -35.54
CA PRO A 433 12.28 35.91 -35.57
C PRO A 433 11.37 35.35 -36.69
N ASP A 434 11.90 34.55 -37.62
CA ASP A 434 11.17 34.01 -38.79
C ASP A 434 11.13 32.47 -38.88
N SER A 435 11.53 31.72 -37.85
CA SER A 435 11.39 30.26 -37.86
C SER A 435 10.06 29.81 -37.25
N SER A 436 9.02 29.73 -38.08
CA SER A 436 7.77 29.03 -37.77
C SER A 436 8.00 27.52 -37.83
N PHE A 437 7.76 26.80 -36.73
CA PHE A 437 7.52 25.36 -36.80
C PHE A 437 6.05 25.15 -37.15
N SER A 438 5.71 25.19 -38.45
CA SER A 438 4.43 24.71 -38.95
C SER A 438 4.58 23.24 -39.37
N TYR A 439 3.68 22.40 -38.87
CA TYR A 439 3.35 21.15 -39.53
C TYR A 439 1.94 21.29 -40.07
N THR A 440 1.82 21.55 -41.37
CA THR A 440 0.64 21.23 -42.17
C THR A 440 0.72 19.74 -42.51
N GLY A 441 -0.12 18.94 -41.87
CA GLY A 441 -0.22 17.53 -42.15
C GLY A 441 -1.15 16.87 -41.16
N SER A 442 -2.20 16.27 -41.71
CA SER A 442 -3.25 15.47 -41.07
C SER A 442 -2.76 14.70 -39.85
N GLU A 443 -3.63 14.52 -38.84
CA GLU A 443 -3.42 13.56 -37.77
C GLU A 443 -2.78 12.30 -38.37
N LEU A 444 -1.58 11.94 -37.91
CA LEU A 444 -0.98 10.64 -38.21
C LEU A 444 -2.02 9.60 -37.77
N LEU A 445 -2.83 9.11 -38.71
CA LEU A 445 -3.94 8.21 -38.41
C LEU A 445 -3.44 6.92 -37.79
N TYR A 446 -2.13 6.65 -37.79
CA TYR A 446 -1.55 5.44 -37.25
C TYR A 446 -0.32 5.68 -36.36
N LYS A 447 -0.21 4.89 -35.28
CA LYS A 447 0.97 4.78 -34.40
C LYS A 447 1.52 3.36 -34.49
N THR A 448 2.84 3.26 -34.60
CA THR A 448 3.56 2.00 -34.50
C THR A 448 3.67 1.60 -33.02
N VAL A 449 3.01 0.52 -32.61
CA VAL A 449 3.06 -0.02 -31.25
C VAL A 449 3.83 -1.34 -31.24
N THR A 450 4.87 -1.41 -30.42
CA THR A 450 5.68 -2.63 -30.24
C THR A 450 5.24 -3.36 -28.98
N HIS A 451 4.58 -4.51 -29.17
CA HIS A 451 4.19 -5.44 -28.11
C HIS A 451 5.35 -6.36 -27.76
N THR A 452 5.56 -6.60 -26.47
CA THR A 452 6.54 -7.55 -25.94
C THR A 452 5.85 -8.71 -25.24
N ALA A 453 6.10 -9.95 -25.68
CA ALA A 453 5.64 -11.16 -25.00
C ALA A 453 6.83 -12.07 -24.67
N THR A 454 6.92 -12.55 -23.44
CA THR A 454 7.95 -13.53 -23.04
C THR A 454 7.75 -14.83 -23.83
N ALA A 455 8.84 -15.40 -24.36
CA ALA A 455 8.80 -16.67 -25.08
C ALA A 455 8.34 -17.83 -24.17
N THR A 456 7.83 -18.89 -24.79
CA THR A 456 7.46 -20.17 -24.17
C THR A 456 8.12 -21.32 -24.93
N GLU A 457 8.01 -22.55 -24.41
CA GLU A 457 8.51 -23.76 -25.09
C GLU A 457 7.93 -23.94 -26.50
N ASP A 458 6.69 -23.51 -26.73
CA ASP A 458 6.02 -23.58 -28.04
C ASP A 458 6.47 -22.49 -29.02
N THR A 459 7.30 -21.53 -28.60
CA THR A 459 7.72 -20.42 -29.45
C THR A 459 8.82 -20.85 -30.42
N LEU A 460 8.65 -20.56 -31.72
CA LEU A 460 9.67 -20.81 -32.76
C LEU A 460 10.94 -19.99 -32.53
N LEU A 461 12.11 -20.63 -32.61
CA LEU A 461 13.43 -19.98 -32.47
C LEU A 461 13.67 -18.93 -33.56
N SER A 462 13.22 -19.20 -34.80
CA SER A 462 13.37 -18.29 -35.95
C SER A 462 12.63 -16.96 -35.78
N THR A 463 11.69 -16.87 -34.83
CA THR A 463 11.05 -15.60 -34.43
C THR A 463 12.06 -14.57 -33.91
N PHE A 464 13.24 -15.02 -33.47
CA PHE A 464 14.27 -14.21 -32.84
C PHE A 464 15.51 -13.99 -33.72
N ASP A 465 15.45 -14.42 -34.99
CA ASP A 465 16.48 -14.15 -35.98
C ASP A 465 16.83 -12.66 -36.00
N THR A 466 18.12 -12.35 -35.87
CA THR A 466 18.56 -10.98 -35.55
C THR A 466 19.15 -10.32 -36.79
N PRO A 467 18.57 -9.22 -37.30
CA PRO A 467 19.20 -8.42 -38.36
C PRO A 467 20.60 -7.96 -37.92
N TRP A 468 21.61 -8.16 -38.76
CA TRP A 468 23.00 -7.81 -38.47
C TRP A 468 23.70 -7.31 -39.74
N GLY A 469 23.77 -5.99 -39.87
CA GLY A 469 24.18 -5.34 -41.13
C GLY A 469 23.23 -5.73 -42.27
N ASP A 470 23.81 -6.14 -43.40
CA ASP A 470 23.05 -6.61 -44.58
C ASP A 470 22.67 -8.11 -44.51
N THR A 471 22.88 -8.76 -43.36
CA THR A 471 22.62 -10.19 -43.14
C THR A 471 21.67 -10.42 -41.97
N THR A 472 21.24 -11.66 -41.77
CA THR A 472 20.43 -12.06 -40.61
C THR A 472 21.15 -13.18 -39.86
N LEU A 473 21.39 -12.97 -38.57
CA LEU A 473 21.89 -14.01 -37.67
C LEU A 473 20.76 -15.00 -37.40
N LYS A 474 20.82 -16.15 -38.06
CA LYS A 474 19.80 -17.20 -37.96
C LYS A 474 20.02 -18.10 -36.75
N SER A 475 18.96 -18.39 -36.02
CA SER A 475 18.96 -19.42 -34.98
C SER A 475 19.16 -20.81 -35.57
N ALA A 476 18.72 -21.04 -36.81
CA ALA A 476 18.95 -22.28 -37.54
C ALA A 476 20.45 -22.50 -37.84
N GLY A 477 20.90 -23.74 -37.70
CA GLY A 477 22.30 -24.13 -37.82
C GLY A 477 22.69 -25.22 -36.83
N ASN A 478 23.96 -25.62 -36.87
CA ASN A 478 24.50 -26.60 -35.94
C ASN A 478 24.83 -25.92 -34.61
N LEU A 479 24.42 -26.53 -33.51
CA LEU A 479 24.93 -26.28 -32.17
C LEU A 479 25.91 -27.41 -31.82
N ALA A 480 27.21 -27.11 -31.81
CA ALA A 480 28.24 -28.09 -31.52
C ALA A 480 28.49 -28.16 -30.01
N LEU A 481 28.44 -29.38 -29.46
CA LEU A 481 28.57 -29.70 -28.06
C LEU A 481 29.67 -30.75 -27.89
N GLN A 482 30.33 -30.75 -26.74
CA GLN A 482 31.06 -31.90 -26.23
C GLN A 482 30.25 -32.43 -25.04
N VAL A 483 29.89 -33.71 -25.06
CA VAL A 483 29.16 -34.39 -23.97
C VAL A 483 29.97 -35.62 -23.59
N ASP A 484 30.37 -35.75 -22.33
CA ASP A 484 31.23 -36.84 -21.83
C ASP A 484 32.49 -37.08 -22.69
N GLY A 485 33.11 -36.00 -23.20
CA GLY A 485 34.30 -36.07 -24.04
C GLY A 485 34.05 -36.42 -25.53
N LYS A 486 32.80 -36.59 -25.95
CA LYS A 486 32.41 -36.83 -27.35
C LYS A 486 31.81 -35.58 -28.00
N ASN A 487 32.28 -35.23 -29.19
CA ASN A 487 31.73 -34.12 -29.96
C ASN A 487 30.40 -34.53 -30.64
N ILE A 488 29.35 -33.73 -30.44
CA ILE A 488 27.99 -33.91 -30.94
C ILE A 488 27.56 -32.61 -31.61
N ALA A 489 26.84 -32.68 -32.73
CA ALA A 489 26.23 -31.52 -33.37
C ALA A 489 24.70 -31.67 -33.35
N ILE A 490 24.02 -30.74 -32.70
CA ILE A 490 22.56 -30.65 -32.71
C ILE A 490 22.15 -29.73 -33.85
N GLN A 491 21.34 -30.25 -34.79
CA GLN A 491 20.86 -29.44 -35.89
C GLN A 491 19.55 -28.73 -35.52
N ILE A 492 19.59 -27.40 -35.55
CA ILE A 492 18.45 -26.51 -35.36
C ILE A 492 17.89 -26.14 -36.74
N THR A 493 16.61 -26.38 -36.99
CA THR A 493 15.94 -26.03 -38.25
C THR A 493 15.16 -24.72 -38.12
N ASP A 494 14.68 -24.17 -39.23
CA ASP A 494 13.89 -22.92 -39.25
C ASP A 494 12.51 -23.07 -38.55
N THR A 495 12.07 -24.31 -38.30
CA THR A 495 10.78 -24.64 -37.67
C THR A 495 10.93 -25.15 -36.23
N GLU A 496 12.13 -25.05 -35.65
CA GLU A 496 12.40 -25.50 -34.28
C GLU A 496 11.73 -24.59 -33.24
N THR A 497 11.13 -25.17 -32.20
CA THR A 497 10.66 -24.43 -31.01
C THR A 497 11.64 -24.59 -29.85
N PHE A 498 11.50 -23.79 -28.78
CA PHE A 498 12.35 -23.95 -27.59
C PHE A 498 12.19 -25.33 -26.95
N GLY A 499 10.96 -25.86 -26.92
CA GLY A 499 10.66 -27.21 -26.46
C GLY A 499 11.35 -28.28 -27.32
N SER A 500 11.23 -28.18 -28.66
CA SER A 500 11.84 -29.19 -29.53
C SER A 500 13.38 -29.14 -29.53
N LEU A 501 13.98 -27.97 -29.28
CA LEU A 501 15.43 -27.86 -29.02
C LEU A 501 15.81 -28.53 -27.69
N ILE A 502 15.03 -28.34 -26.62
CA ILE A 502 15.26 -29.00 -25.32
C ILE A 502 15.20 -30.51 -25.49
N ASP A 503 14.18 -31.04 -26.16
CA ASP A 503 14.05 -32.48 -26.44
C ASP A 503 15.30 -33.03 -27.15
N LYS A 504 15.85 -32.28 -28.12
CA LYS A 504 17.08 -32.65 -28.83
C LYS A 504 18.33 -32.64 -27.95
N LEU A 505 18.42 -31.70 -27.00
CA LEU A 505 19.50 -31.62 -26.04
C LEU A 505 19.42 -32.79 -25.04
N GLU A 506 18.23 -33.07 -24.52
CA GLU A 506 17.99 -34.18 -23.60
C GLU A 506 18.26 -35.54 -24.24
N ALA A 507 17.90 -35.71 -25.51
CA ALA A 507 18.17 -36.95 -26.27
C ALA A 507 19.66 -37.28 -26.40
N VAL A 508 20.56 -36.29 -26.25
CA VAL A 508 22.02 -36.49 -26.27
C VAL A 508 22.64 -36.42 -24.87
N GLY A 509 21.82 -36.45 -23.81
CA GLY A 509 22.27 -36.48 -22.42
C GLY A 509 22.54 -35.10 -21.81
N VAL A 510 22.11 -34.01 -22.46
CA VAL A 510 22.28 -32.65 -21.95
C VAL A 510 21.02 -32.21 -21.22
N GLN A 511 21.16 -31.77 -19.96
CA GLN A 511 20.04 -31.20 -19.21
C GLN A 511 19.80 -29.76 -19.65
N ALA A 512 18.59 -29.48 -20.16
CA ALA A 512 18.16 -28.16 -20.56
C ALA A 512 16.79 -27.85 -19.96
N SER A 513 16.47 -26.58 -19.74
CA SER A 513 15.13 -26.17 -19.30
C SER A 513 14.81 -24.77 -19.79
N PHE A 514 13.52 -24.47 -19.95
CA PHE A 514 13.05 -23.15 -20.30
C PHE A 514 12.20 -22.56 -19.18
N VAL A 515 12.77 -21.66 -18.37
CA VAL A 515 12.11 -21.13 -17.16
C VAL A 515 12.15 -19.61 -17.17
N GLY A 516 11.01 -18.97 -16.93
CA GLY A 516 10.92 -17.51 -16.85
C GLY A 516 11.32 -16.78 -18.14
N GLY A 517 11.11 -17.40 -19.30
CA GLY A 517 11.51 -16.84 -20.60
C GLY A 517 12.98 -17.02 -20.94
N LYS A 518 13.72 -17.81 -20.17
CA LYS A 518 15.14 -18.03 -20.37
C LYS A 518 15.43 -19.49 -20.66
N LEU A 519 16.35 -19.73 -21.59
CA LEU A 519 16.87 -21.04 -21.90
C LEU A 519 18.09 -21.30 -21.01
N TYR A 520 18.04 -22.41 -20.27
CA TYR A 520 19.10 -22.92 -19.42
C TYR A 520 19.66 -24.20 -20.01
N ILE A 521 20.98 -24.34 -20.01
CA ILE A 521 21.70 -25.57 -20.35
C ILE A 521 22.71 -25.85 -19.24
N SER A 522 22.56 -26.98 -18.55
CA SER A 522 23.46 -27.39 -17.47
C SER A 522 24.74 -27.99 -18.03
N GLU A 523 25.88 -27.68 -17.41
CA GLU A 523 27.16 -28.33 -17.72
C GLU A 523 27.50 -29.52 -16.81
N MET A 524 26.55 -29.95 -15.97
CA MET A 524 26.73 -31.18 -15.17
C MET A 524 27.13 -32.36 -16.08
N ASN A 525 28.17 -33.10 -15.67
CA ASN A 525 28.73 -34.25 -16.40
C ASN A 525 29.44 -33.90 -17.72
N GLY A 526 30.27 -32.86 -17.75
CA GLY A 526 31.24 -32.66 -18.85
C GLY A 526 30.63 -32.20 -20.17
N VAL A 527 29.50 -31.49 -20.11
CA VAL A 527 28.87 -30.85 -21.26
C VAL A 527 29.49 -29.47 -21.50
N SER A 528 29.93 -29.16 -22.73
CA SER A 528 30.38 -27.80 -23.11
C SER A 528 30.01 -27.47 -24.55
N ILE A 529 29.69 -26.21 -24.87
CA ILE A 529 29.50 -25.78 -26.25
C ILE A 529 30.86 -25.55 -26.92
N LEU A 530 31.05 -26.17 -28.08
CA LEU A 530 32.19 -25.95 -28.94
C LEU A 530 31.90 -24.77 -29.86
N ALA A 531 32.52 -23.63 -29.57
CA ALA A 531 32.43 -22.44 -30.45
C ALA A 531 32.90 -22.77 -31.88
N ASN A 532 33.91 -23.64 -32.01
CA ASN A 532 34.34 -24.17 -33.30
C ASN A 532 33.39 -25.29 -33.75
N GLY A 533 32.61 -25.06 -34.80
CA GLY A 533 31.61 -25.99 -35.33
C GLY A 533 30.15 -25.60 -35.05
N THR A 534 29.91 -24.60 -34.20
CA THR A 534 28.56 -24.02 -34.02
C THR A 534 28.30 -22.98 -35.11
N THR A 535 27.27 -23.22 -35.94
CA THR A 535 26.81 -22.29 -36.98
C THR A 535 25.49 -21.61 -36.63
N SER A 536 24.78 -22.08 -35.60
CA SER A 536 23.62 -21.38 -35.03
C SER A 536 24.04 -20.07 -34.36
N SER A 537 23.24 -19.02 -34.51
CA SER A 537 23.46 -17.74 -33.82
C SER A 537 23.21 -17.79 -32.31
N ILE A 538 22.72 -18.91 -31.75
CA ILE A 538 22.27 -18.99 -30.36
C ILE A 538 23.35 -18.66 -29.32
N ILE A 539 24.63 -18.78 -29.68
CA ILE A 539 25.78 -18.38 -28.85
C ILE A 539 26.44 -17.07 -29.29
N ASN A 540 25.97 -16.46 -30.38
CA ASN A 540 26.53 -15.20 -30.88
C ASN A 540 26.16 -14.06 -29.92
N PRO A 541 27.12 -13.23 -29.47
CA PRO A 541 26.86 -12.14 -28.52
C PRO A 541 25.89 -11.07 -29.04
N ASN A 542 25.65 -11.03 -30.35
CA ASN A 542 24.75 -10.09 -30.99
C ASN A 542 23.38 -10.67 -31.35
N ALA A 543 23.09 -11.93 -31.04
CA ALA A 543 21.80 -12.54 -31.30
C ALA A 543 20.80 -12.30 -30.16
N ASN A 544 19.52 -12.19 -30.47
CA ASN A 544 18.46 -11.95 -29.48
C ASN A 544 18.30 -13.08 -28.44
N ILE A 545 18.72 -14.32 -28.75
CA ILE A 545 18.66 -15.46 -27.81
C ILE A 545 19.92 -15.54 -26.92
N HIS A 546 21.06 -15.07 -27.42
CA HIS A 546 22.43 -15.23 -26.89
C HIS A 546 22.57 -15.93 -25.53
N LEU A 547 23.05 -17.18 -25.57
CA LEU A 547 23.50 -17.94 -24.41
C LEU A 547 24.89 -17.49 -23.96
N ALA A 548 25.02 -17.16 -22.68
CA ALA A 548 26.28 -16.83 -22.05
C ALA A 548 26.60 -17.77 -20.88
N TYR A 549 27.90 -17.99 -20.69
CA TYR A 549 28.42 -18.83 -19.61
C TYR A 549 28.34 -18.14 -18.25
N LYS A 550 27.96 -18.90 -17.21
CA LYS A 550 27.94 -18.47 -15.81
C LYS A 550 28.80 -19.42 -14.95
N SER A 551 29.84 -18.89 -14.32
CA SER A 551 30.69 -19.63 -13.40
C SER A 551 29.99 -19.85 -12.05
N SER A 552 29.28 -20.97 -11.88
CA SER A 552 28.78 -21.48 -10.60
C SER A 552 29.45 -22.82 -10.27
N MET A 553 29.15 -23.41 -9.11
CA MET A 553 29.80 -24.63 -8.58
C MET A 553 29.70 -25.84 -9.54
N ASP A 554 28.70 -25.87 -10.42
CA ASP A 554 28.47 -26.91 -11.43
C ASP A 554 28.51 -26.40 -12.90
N GLY A 555 28.66 -25.10 -13.12
CA GLY A 555 28.65 -24.47 -14.46
C GLY A 555 27.29 -24.56 -15.18
N PHE A 556 26.79 -23.45 -15.72
CA PHE A 556 25.64 -23.48 -16.63
C PHE A 556 25.69 -22.34 -17.63
N MET A 557 24.98 -22.53 -18.74
CA MET A 557 24.73 -21.49 -19.74
C MET A 557 23.28 -21.04 -19.66
N GLU A 558 23.09 -19.74 -19.80
CA GLU A 558 21.79 -19.10 -19.70
C GLU A 558 21.67 -18.02 -20.77
N SER A 559 20.48 -17.82 -21.33
CA SER A 559 20.23 -16.64 -22.15
C SER A 559 20.46 -15.37 -21.33
N THR A 560 21.25 -14.44 -21.86
CA THR A 560 21.69 -13.24 -21.11
C THR A 560 20.54 -12.36 -20.58
N SER A 561 19.35 -12.51 -21.15
CA SER A 561 18.10 -11.90 -20.70
C SER A 561 16.92 -12.84 -20.97
N ALA A 562 15.74 -12.52 -20.41
CA ALA A 562 14.51 -13.17 -20.83
C ALA A 562 14.28 -12.90 -22.32
N ILE A 563 13.99 -13.95 -23.08
CA ILE A 563 13.77 -13.92 -24.51
C ILE A 563 12.34 -13.43 -24.75
N VAL A 564 12.20 -12.30 -25.43
CA VAL A 564 10.94 -11.59 -25.58
C VAL A 564 10.64 -11.35 -27.05
N LYS A 565 9.50 -11.87 -27.51
CA LYS A 565 8.99 -11.65 -28.85
C LYS A 565 8.50 -10.21 -28.97
N LYS A 566 9.03 -9.48 -29.93
CA LYS A 566 8.56 -8.14 -30.30
C LYS A 566 7.63 -8.24 -31.49
N THR A 567 6.39 -7.77 -31.36
CA THR A 567 5.45 -7.66 -32.47
C THR A 567 5.10 -6.20 -32.66
N THR A 568 5.40 -5.67 -33.83
CA THR A 568 5.11 -4.29 -34.17
C THR A 568 3.86 -4.26 -35.03
N ILE A 569 2.81 -3.59 -34.55
CA ILE A 569 1.57 -3.36 -35.29
C ILE A 569 1.33 -1.87 -35.52
N VAL A 570 0.62 -1.58 -36.60
CA VAL A 570 0.20 -0.24 -37.00
C VAL A 570 -1.23 -0.06 -36.50
N GLU A 571 -1.42 0.72 -35.45
CA GLU A 571 -2.73 0.97 -34.82
C GLU A 571 -3.22 2.37 -35.11
N GLU A 572 -4.53 2.58 -35.18
CA GLU A 572 -5.09 3.91 -35.43
C GLU A 572 -4.82 4.86 -34.24
N LYS A 573 -4.23 6.05 -34.47
CA LYS A 573 -3.82 7.00 -33.42
C LYS A 573 -5.00 7.74 -32.78
N THR A 574 -6.16 7.78 -33.44
CA THR A 574 -7.29 8.55 -32.92
C THR A 574 -7.90 7.83 -31.73
N MET A 575 -7.84 8.46 -30.54
CA MET A 575 -8.59 8.00 -29.36
C MET A 575 -10.12 8.13 -29.51
N SER A 576 -10.60 8.72 -30.61
CA SER A 576 -12.02 8.82 -30.93
C SER A 576 -12.55 7.49 -31.43
N ALA A 577 -13.56 6.96 -30.75
CA ALA A 577 -14.32 5.81 -31.25
C ALA A 577 -15.33 6.25 -32.34
N ALA A 578 -15.82 7.48 -32.27
CA ALA A 578 -16.80 8.03 -33.20
C ALA A 578 -16.22 8.35 -34.57
N ASN A 579 -17.04 8.10 -35.59
CA ASN A 579 -16.77 8.55 -36.95
C ASN A 579 -16.95 10.08 -37.07
N TYR A 580 -16.32 10.69 -38.07
CA TYR A 580 -16.48 12.12 -38.32
C TYR A 580 -17.90 12.44 -38.79
N ALA A 581 -18.36 13.64 -38.47
CA ALA A 581 -19.56 14.18 -39.09
C ALA A 581 -19.34 14.36 -40.61
N GLY A 582 -20.39 14.08 -41.37
CA GLY A 582 -20.45 14.23 -42.82
C GLY A 582 -21.71 14.97 -43.24
N LEU A 583 -21.90 15.12 -44.55
CA LEU A 583 -23.07 15.79 -45.13
C LEU A 583 -24.38 15.10 -44.74
N ASP A 584 -24.38 13.78 -44.58
CA ASP A 584 -25.51 12.96 -44.16
C ASP A 584 -25.79 12.99 -42.65
N THR A 585 -24.91 13.61 -41.85
CA THR A 585 -25.08 13.69 -40.39
C THR A 585 -26.20 14.66 -40.04
N GLN A 586 -27.16 14.22 -39.22
CA GLN A 586 -28.22 15.07 -38.69
C GLN A 586 -27.66 16.10 -37.69
N LEU A 587 -28.14 17.34 -37.75
CA LEU A 587 -27.64 18.45 -36.93
C LEU A 587 -27.87 18.19 -35.42
N LYS A 588 -29.01 17.60 -35.04
CA LYS A 588 -29.30 17.22 -33.65
C LYS A 588 -28.28 16.25 -33.05
N THR A 589 -27.58 15.49 -33.89
CA THR A 589 -26.53 14.56 -33.44
C THR A 589 -25.35 15.31 -32.83
N LEU A 590 -25.09 16.55 -33.25
CA LEU A 590 -24.10 17.44 -32.62
C LEU A 590 -24.72 18.33 -31.54
N SER A 591 -25.96 18.04 -31.11
CA SER A 591 -26.74 18.90 -30.20
C SER A 591 -26.99 20.31 -30.76
N ILE A 592 -27.04 20.45 -32.09
CA ILE A 592 -27.43 21.70 -32.74
C ILE A 592 -28.94 21.87 -32.64
N THR A 593 -29.38 23.00 -32.08
CA THR A 593 -30.78 23.39 -31.93
C THR A 593 -31.26 24.17 -33.14
N GLY A 594 -32.55 24.02 -33.46
CA GLY A 594 -33.18 24.81 -34.52
C GLY A 594 -33.19 26.31 -34.21
N GLY A 595 -33.35 27.13 -35.25
CA GLY A 595 -33.34 28.60 -35.17
C GLY A 595 -32.77 29.24 -36.42
N THR A 596 -32.33 30.48 -36.31
CA THR A 596 -31.70 31.24 -37.40
C THR A 596 -30.18 31.21 -37.28
N PHE A 597 -29.50 31.09 -38.41
CA PHE A 597 -28.05 31.22 -38.56
C PHE A 597 -27.72 32.23 -39.65
N SER A 598 -26.86 33.20 -39.38
CA SER A 598 -26.51 34.26 -40.33
C SER A 598 -25.26 33.90 -41.12
N ILE A 599 -25.23 34.23 -42.42
CA ILE A 599 -24.02 34.18 -43.25
C ILE A 599 -23.90 35.54 -43.94
N PHE A 600 -22.70 36.13 -43.92
CA PHE A 600 -22.38 37.35 -44.64
C PHE A 600 -21.41 37.03 -45.76
N ARG A 601 -21.76 37.46 -46.97
CA ARG A 601 -20.92 37.39 -48.17
C ARG A 601 -20.61 38.81 -48.60
N ASN A 602 -19.35 39.27 -48.50
CA ASN A 602 -18.95 40.66 -48.78
C ASN A 602 -19.85 41.71 -48.08
N GLY A 603 -20.27 41.42 -46.85
CA GLY A 603 -21.18 42.26 -46.06
C GLY A 603 -22.68 42.09 -46.35
N GLU A 604 -23.09 41.35 -47.39
CA GLU A 604 -24.50 41.01 -47.65
C GLU A 604 -24.95 39.87 -46.73
N LYS A 605 -26.00 40.10 -45.92
CA LYS A 605 -26.51 39.13 -44.94
C LYS A 605 -27.57 38.20 -45.55
N ALA A 606 -27.35 36.88 -45.46
CA ALA A 606 -28.40 35.87 -45.55
C ALA A 606 -28.74 35.28 -44.18
N THR A 607 -30.02 34.95 -43.98
CA THR A 607 -30.49 34.20 -42.81
C THR A 607 -30.90 32.80 -43.24
N ILE A 608 -30.26 31.80 -42.64
CA ILE A 608 -30.47 30.36 -42.87
C ILE A 608 -31.35 29.81 -41.76
N ASN A 609 -32.32 28.95 -42.10
CA ASN A 609 -33.22 28.34 -41.13
C ASN A 609 -32.69 26.97 -40.72
N VAL A 610 -32.05 26.92 -39.56
CA VAL A 610 -31.53 25.69 -38.99
C VAL A 610 -32.68 24.88 -38.41
N ILE A 611 -32.84 23.63 -38.85
CA ILE A 611 -33.79 22.67 -38.30
C ILE A 611 -32.97 21.50 -37.78
N SER A 612 -33.12 21.15 -36.50
CA SER A 612 -32.27 20.15 -35.85
C SER A 612 -32.39 18.75 -36.46
N ASP A 613 -33.53 18.40 -37.05
CA ASP A 613 -33.75 17.10 -37.71
C ASP A 613 -33.15 17.01 -39.13
N ASN A 614 -32.74 18.14 -39.71
CA ASN A 614 -32.09 18.17 -41.02
C ASN A 614 -30.65 17.65 -40.95
N THR A 615 -30.11 17.26 -42.10
CA THR A 615 -28.71 16.91 -42.30
C THR A 615 -27.85 18.13 -42.64
N PHE A 616 -26.53 17.98 -42.64
CA PHE A 616 -25.63 19.01 -43.18
C PHE A 616 -25.81 19.23 -44.68
N ASP A 617 -26.28 18.23 -45.44
CA ASP A 617 -26.59 18.37 -46.87
C ASP A 617 -27.84 19.22 -47.11
N ASP A 618 -28.84 19.11 -46.22
CA ASP A 618 -29.99 20.00 -46.22
C ASP A 618 -29.56 21.44 -45.87
N LEU A 619 -28.67 21.61 -44.88
CA LEU A 619 -28.12 22.92 -44.51
C LEU A 619 -27.33 23.52 -45.67
N ARG A 620 -26.47 22.72 -46.32
CA ARG A 620 -25.73 23.06 -47.52
C ARG A 620 -26.66 23.55 -48.64
N SER A 621 -27.75 22.81 -48.90
CA SER A 621 -28.75 23.17 -49.89
C SER A 621 -29.44 24.49 -49.56
N GLN A 622 -29.76 24.74 -48.29
CA GLN A 622 -30.33 26.01 -47.86
C GLN A 622 -29.36 27.19 -48.06
N ILE A 623 -28.07 27.00 -47.75
CA ILE A 623 -27.04 28.01 -47.96
C ILE A 623 -26.93 28.34 -49.46
N ALA A 624 -26.80 27.31 -50.29
CA ALA A 624 -26.70 27.45 -51.75
C ALA A 624 -27.93 28.12 -52.38
N SER A 625 -29.12 27.98 -51.77
CA SER A 625 -30.34 28.68 -52.23
C SER A 625 -30.33 30.18 -51.95
N ARG A 626 -29.51 30.65 -51.01
CA ARG A 626 -29.36 32.08 -50.66
C ARG A 626 -28.17 32.71 -51.37
N PHE A 627 -27.05 31.99 -51.43
CA PHE A 627 -25.85 32.39 -52.15
C PHE A 627 -25.36 31.21 -52.99
N SER A 628 -25.51 31.28 -54.32
CA SER A 628 -25.20 30.18 -55.23
C SER A 628 -23.71 29.82 -55.31
N ASP A 629 -22.87 30.80 -55.00
CA ASP A 629 -21.41 30.71 -54.95
C ASP A 629 -20.89 30.27 -53.58
N VAL A 630 -21.73 30.19 -52.53
CA VAL A 630 -21.31 29.68 -51.22
C VAL A 630 -21.68 28.21 -51.09
N ASP A 631 -20.76 27.41 -50.54
CA ASP A 631 -20.94 25.97 -50.34
C ASP A 631 -20.44 25.51 -48.97
N LEU A 632 -20.77 24.27 -48.63
CA LEU A 632 -20.42 23.61 -47.36
C LEU A 632 -19.82 22.23 -47.65
N LYS A 633 -18.69 21.92 -47.01
CA LYS A 633 -18.02 20.61 -47.07
C LYS A 633 -17.44 20.21 -45.71
N PHE A 634 -16.95 18.98 -45.63
CA PHE A 634 -16.12 18.52 -44.51
C PHE A 634 -14.70 18.24 -45.00
N GLU A 635 -13.70 18.74 -44.26
CA GLU A 635 -12.28 18.49 -44.49
C GLU A 635 -11.66 17.97 -43.19
N GLU A 636 -11.17 16.74 -43.19
CA GLU A 636 -10.59 16.08 -42.00
C GLU A 636 -11.52 16.14 -40.76
N GLY A 637 -12.84 16.02 -40.98
CA GLY A 637 -13.86 16.09 -39.94
C GLY A 637 -14.24 17.50 -39.49
N LYS A 638 -13.57 18.56 -39.98
CA LYS A 638 -13.97 19.95 -39.75
C LYS A 638 -15.04 20.37 -40.75
N LEU A 639 -16.03 21.12 -40.26
CA LEU A 639 -17.04 21.76 -41.10
C LEU A 639 -16.42 23.00 -41.75
N VAL A 640 -16.54 23.11 -43.07
CA VAL A 640 -15.99 24.22 -43.85
C VAL A 640 -17.11 24.83 -44.68
N ILE A 641 -17.38 26.12 -44.49
CA ILE A 641 -18.24 26.94 -45.34
C ILE A 641 -17.32 27.86 -46.15
N TYR A 642 -17.42 27.80 -47.48
CA TYR A 642 -16.48 28.45 -48.38
C TYR A 642 -17.17 29.02 -49.62
N SER A 643 -16.51 29.97 -50.28
CA SER A 643 -16.94 30.52 -51.57
C SER A 643 -16.30 29.72 -52.71
N LYS A 644 -17.05 29.51 -53.79
CA LYS A 644 -16.56 28.95 -55.06
C LYS A 644 -15.82 29.98 -55.89
N ASP A 645 -16.09 31.27 -55.65
CA ASP A 645 -15.45 32.40 -56.30
C ASP A 645 -14.29 32.91 -55.43
N ASP A 646 -13.19 33.31 -56.07
CA ASP A 646 -12.02 33.92 -55.42
C ASP A 646 -12.36 35.32 -54.85
N ASP A 647 -11.59 35.79 -53.86
CA ASP A 647 -11.70 37.12 -53.23
C ASP A 647 -13.07 37.44 -52.58
N VAL A 648 -13.81 36.44 -52.12
CA VAL A 648 -15.07 36.61 -51.38
C VAL A 648 -14.84 36.48 -49.88
N GLU A 649 -15.15 37.54 -49.12
CA GLU A 649 -15.13 37.52 -47.66
C GLU A 649 -16.39 36.83 -47.12
N LEU A 650 -16.19 35.76 -46.33
CA LEU A 650 -17.27 35.01 -45.70
C LEU A 650 -17.18 35.09 -44.18
N GLN A 651 -18.22 35.67 -43.57
CA GLN A 651 -18.40 35.65 -42.11
C GLN A 651 -19.64 34.85 -41.75
N THR A 652 -19.55 33.99 -40.73
CA THR A 652 -20.67 33.16 -40.33
C THR A 652 -21.03 33.36 -38.86
N GLY A 653 -22.34 33.40 -38.63
CA GLY A 653 -22.96 33.59 -37.34
C GLY A 653 -22.96 35.02 -36.79
N THR A 654 -23.92 35.34 -35.93
CA THR A 654 -23.98 36.59 -35.14
C THR A 654 -24.49 36.34 -33.73
N THR A 655 -24.31 37.31 -32.83
CA THR A 655 -24.94 37.28 -31.49
C THR A 655 -26.48 37.35 -31.52
N THR A 656 -27.07 37.67 -32.67
CA THR A 656 -28.53 37.69 -32.87
C THR A 656 -29.10 36.38 -33.41
N ASP A 657 -28.25 35.41 -33.71
CA ASP A 657 -28.69 34.09 -34.16
C ASP A 657 -29.36 33.32 -33.03
N THR A 658 -30.44 32.61 -33.38
CA THR A 658 -31.24 31.85 -32.39
C THR A 658 -30.91 30.37 -32.39
N SER A 659 -30.22 29.86 -33.42
CA SER A 659 -29.60 28.53 -33.39
C SER A 659 -28.26 28.57 -32.68
N ASN A 660 -27.90 27.49 -31.98
CA ASN A 660 -26.60 27.32 -31.35
C ASN A 660 -25.50 26.78 -32.31
N LEU A 661 -25.76 26.68 -33.63
CA LEU A 661 -24.82 26.14 -34.62
C LEU A 661 -23.40 26.71 -34.49
N LEU A 662 -23.27 28.04 -34.42
CA LEU A 662 -21.98 28.72 -34.27
C LEU A 662 -21.28 28.31 -32.96
N ALA A 663 -22.02 28.20 -31.85
CA ALA A 663 -21.44 27.85 -30.55
C ALA A 663 -20.97 26.40 -30.49
N VAL A 664 -21.71 25.47 -31.11
CA VAL A 664 -21.36 24.05 -31.17
C VAL A 664 -20.14 23.82 -32.08
N THR A 665 -20.15 24.43 -33.26
CA THR A 665 -19.13 24.21 -34.29
C THR A 665 -17.88 25.08 -34.07
N GLY A 666 -18.04 26.24 -33.45
CA GLY A 666 -16.98 27.23 -33.31
C GLY A 666 -16.46 27.72 -34.66
N LEU A 667 -17.34 27.85 -35.67
CA LEU A 667 -16.98 28.36 -36.99
C LEU A 667 -16.31 29.73 -36.87
N ALA A 668 -15.14 29.87 -37.49
CA ALA A 668 -14.39 31.12 -37.56
C ALA A 668 -13.68 31.21 -38.91
N GLU A 669 -13.38 32.42 -39.36
CA GLU A 669 -12.64 32.64 -40.59
C GLU A 669 -11.20 32.14 -40.45
N ASP A 670 -10.71 31.41 -41.46
CA ASP A 670 -9.33 30.98 -41.58
C ASP A 670 -8.49 31.92 -42.46
N GLU A 671 -7.20 31.61 -42.64
CA GLU A 671 -6.28 32.45 -43.43
C GLU A 671 -6.63 32.52 -44.93
N GLU A 672 -7.52 31.63 -45.40
CA GLU A 672 -7.99 31.55 -46.79
C GLU A 672 -9.37 32.22 -46.97
N GLY A 673 -9.89 32.92 -45.94
CA GLY A 673 -11.20 33.60 -45.99
C GLY A 673 -12.40 32.64 -45.91
N ARG A 674 -12.18 31.37 -45.53
CA ARG A 674 -13.23 30.36 -45.38
C ARG A 674 -13.67 30.30 -43.92
N SER A 675 -14.92 29.95 -43.66
CA SER A 675 -15.39 29.73 -42.29
C SER A 675 -15.25 28.26 -41.91
N VAL A 676 -14.34 27.96 -40.98
CA VAL A 676 -13.94 26.60 -40.59
C VAL A 676 -14.26 26.35 -39.11
N SER A 677 -14.79 25.18 -38.78
CA SER A 677 -15.07 24.82 -37.38
C SER A 677 -13.78 24.72 -36.58
N ALA A 678 -13.81 25.20 -35.33
CA ALA A 678 -12.65 25.21 -34.43
C ALA A 678 -12.07 23.81 -34.13
N ARG A 679 -12.86 22.76 -34.37
CA ARG A 679 -12.51 21.35 -34.12
C ARG A 679 -13.15 20.44 -35.17
N ALA A 680 -12.68 19.19 -35.23
CA ALA A 680 -13.39 18.13 -35.92
C ALA A 680 -14.72 17.82 -35.19
N LEU A 681 -15.75 17.54 -35.96
CA LEU A 681 -17.09 17.22 -35.47
C LEU A 681 -17.33 15.72 -35.63
N TYR A 682 -18.09 15.13 -34.70
CA TYR A 682 -18.34 13.70 -34.63
C TYR A 682 -19.83 13.38 -34.76
N CYS A 683 -20.16 12.29 -35.43
CA CYS A 683 -21.55 11.90 -35.68
C CYS A 683 -22.21 11.10 -34.54
N VAL A 684 -21.68 11.19 -33.30
CA VAL A 684 -22.19 10.42 -32.15
C VAL A 684 -22.46 11.34 -30.95
N ASN A 685 -23.62 11.14 -30.33
CA ASN A 685 -23.98 11.73 -29.03
C ASN A 685 -24.68 10.71 -28.12
N GLU A 686 -25.11 11.17 -26.94
CA GLU A 686 -25.78 10.33 -25.95
C GLU A 686 -27.10 9.72 -26.44
N SER A 687 -27.79 10.36 -27.39
CA SER A 687 -29.04 9.85 -27.98
C SER A 687 -28.83 8.93 -29.19
N SER A 688 -27.59 8.77 -29.67
CA SER A 688 -27.29 7.89 -30.80
C SER A 688 -27.58 6.43 -30.46
N VAL A 689 -28.35 5.76 -31.31
CA VAL A 689 -28.61 4.31 -31.22
C VAL A 689 -27.37 3.56 -31.67
N LEU A 690 -26.77 2.76 -30.78
CA LEU A 690 -25.42 2.22 -30.98
C LEU A 690 -25.28 1.30 -32.18
N THR A 691 -26.34 0.56 -32.52
CA THR A 691 -26.35 -0.39 -33.65
C THR A 691 -26.62 0.27 -35.00
N GLN A 692 -26.75 1.59 -35.06
CA GLN A 692 -26.88 2.32 -36.33
C GLN A 692 -25.55 2.24 -37.10
N THR A 693 -25.66 1.97 -38.40
CA THR A 693 -24.48 1.81 -39.27
C THR A 693 -23.72 3.11 -39.45
N GLY A 694 -22.39 3.05 -39.45
CA GLY A 694 -21.51 4.18 -39.79
C GLY A 694 -21.24 5.18 -38.66
N LEU A 695 -21.69 4.90 -37.43
CA LEU A 695 -21.44 5.75 -36.27
C LEU A 695 -20.00 5.68 -35.74
N PHE A 696 -19.35 4.51 -35.84
CA PHE A 696 -18.04 4.26 -35.23
C PHE A 696 -17.01 3.84 -36.26
N ARG A 697 -15.74 4.22 -36.02
CA ARG A 697 -14.65 4.02 -36.98
C ARG A 697 -14.25 2.56 -37.17
N LYS A 698 -14.28 1.80 -36.07
CA LYS A 698 -13.87 0.39 -36.04
C LYS A 698 -14.94 -0.58 -36.56
N GLY A 699 -16.07 -0.04 -37.05
CA GLY A 699 -17.19 -0.79 -37.59
C GLY A 699 -18.46 -0.68 -36.75
N ASP A 700 -19.49 -1.39 -37.19
CA ASP A 700 -20.80 -1.33 -36.56
C ASP A 700 -20.86 -2.16 -35.26
N VAL A 701 -21.59 -1.65 -34.27
CA VAL A 701 -21.82 -2.34 -32.99
C VAL A 701 -22.89 -3.41 -33.18
N LYS A 702 -22.63 -4.60 -32.63
CA LYS A 702 -23.56 -5.72 -32.55
C LYS A 702 -24.29 -5.74 -31.21
N GLU A 703 -25.53 -6.21 -31.22
CA GLU A 703 -26.29 -6.50 -30.01
C GLU A 703 -25.58 -7.56 -29.15
N GLY A 704 -25.82 -7.54 -27.84
CA GLY A 704 -25.21 -8.48 -26.90
C GLY A 704 -24.87 -7.82 -25.57
N THR A 705 -23.85 -8.35 -24.90
CA THR A 705 -23.40 -7.86 -23.59
C THR A 705 -21.90 -7.59 -23.55
N PHE A 706 -21.48 -6.85 -22.54
CA PHE A 706 -20.09 -6.71 -22.09
C PHE A 706 -20.07 -6.42 -20.58
N TYR A 707 -18.90 -6.35 -19.96
CA TYR A 707 -18.77 -6.11 -18.53
C TYR A 707 -17.89 -4.90 -18.21
N VAL A 708 -18.27 -4.15 -17.18
CA VAL A 708 -17.45 -3.11 -16.54
C VAL A 708 -17.46 -3.40 -15.04
N GLY A 709 -16.30 -3.64 -14.43
CA GLY A 709 -16.23 -4.25 -13.11
C GLY A 709 -16.95 -5.60 -13.12
N ASP A 710 -17.88 -5.79 -12.17
CA ASP A 710 -18.76 -6.96 -12.11
C ASP A 710 -20.16 -6.67 -12.72
N GLN A 711 -20.38 -5.48 -13.29
CA GLN A 711 -21.64 -5.12 -13.91
C GLN A 711 -21.71 -5.62 -15.35
N MET A 712 -22.73 -6.44 -15.64
CA MET A 712 -23.10 -6.80 -17.00
C MET A 712 -23.87 -5.65 -17.66
N VAL A 713 -23.37 -5.14 -18.78
CA VAL A 713 -24.03 -4.12 -19.59
C VAL A 713 -24.65 -4.76 -20.81
N THR A 714 -25.90 -4.42 -21.11
CA THR A 714 -26.66 -4.99 -22.22
C THR A 714 -26.89 -3.95 -23.33
N ILE A 715 -26.64 -4.36 -24.58
CA ILE A 715 -26.86 -3.60 -25.80
C ILE A 715 -27.93 -4.31 -26.65
N THR A 716 -28.99 -3.59 -26.96
CA THR A 716 -30.08 -3.98 -27.86
C THR A 716 -30.07 -3.09 -29.10
N ASN A 717 -30.86 -3.44 -30.12
CA ASN A 717 -31.06 -2.61 -31.32
C ASN A 717 -31.65 -1.21 -31.09
N LYS A 718 -32.07 -0.89 -29.86
CA LYS A 718 -32.57 0.44 -29.46
C LYS A 718 -31.70 1.11 -28.41
N SER A 719 -30.69 0.42 -27.90
CA SER A 719 -29.82 0.94 -26.85
C SER A 719 -29.06 2.15 -27.38
N THR A 720 -29.19 3.26 -26.67
CA THR A 720 -28.46 4.49 -26.91
C THR A 720 -27.18 4.52 -26.08
N LEU A 721 -26.26 5.43 -26.42
CA LEU A 721 -25.08 5.66 -25.59
C LEU A 721 -25.46 6.13 -24.18
N SER A 722 -26.53 6.92 -24.02
CA SER A 722 -27.11 7.31 -22.74
C SER A 722 -27.53 6.11 -21.90
N ASP A 723 -28.10 5.07 -22.52
CA ASP A 723 -28.49 3.85 -21.81
C ASP A 723 -27.28 3.09 -21.26
N ILE A 724 -26.17 3.07 -22.01
CA ILE A 724 -24.91 2.44 -21.57
C ILE A 724 -24.29 3.22 -20.42
N ILE A 725 -24.22 4.54 -20.56
CA ILE A 725 -23.74 5.44 -19.50
C ILE A 725 -24.58 5.25 -18.23
N SER A 726 -25.90 5.17 -18.37
CA SER A 726 -26.82 4.97 -17.25
C SER A 726 -26.61 3.60 -16.57
N GLN A 727 -26.51 2.52 -17.34
CA GLN A 727 -26.26 1.17 -16.80
C GLN A 727 -24.96 1.09 -15.99
N ILE A 728 -23.90 1.78 -16.42
CA ILE A 728 -22.63 1.86 -15.69
C ILE A 728 -22.78 2.75 -14.44
N ASN A 729 -23.33 3.95 -14.60
CA ASN A 729 -23.42 4.95 -13.52
C ASN A 729 -24.39 4.55 -12.40
N SER A 730 -25.43 3.77 -12.69
CA SER A 730 -26.39 3.32 -11.69
C SER A 730 -25.95 2.07 -10.92
N SER A 731 -24.80 1.47 -11.27
CA SER A 731 -24.33 0.22 -10.66
C SER A 731 -23.15 0.44 -9.73
N ASP A 732 -23.26 -0.04 -8.49
CA ASP A 732 -22.15 -0.05 -7.55
C ASP A 732 -21.13 -1.15 -7.87
N THR A 733 -21.58 -2.26 -8.47
CA THR A 733 -20.69 -3.37 -8.87
C THR A 733 -19.85 -3.03 -10.11
N ALA A 734 -20.23 -2.00 -10.86
CA ALA A 734 -19.37 -1.44 -11.90
C ALA A 734 -18.12 -0.75 -11.31
N ASN A 735 -18.22 -0.24 -10.07
CA ASN A 735 -17.20 0.57 -9.41
C ASN A 735 -16.62 1.70 -10.29
N ALA A 736 -17.43 2.22 -11.21
CA ALA A 736 -17.01 3.18 -12.21
C ALA A 736 -18.11 4.22 -12.47
N THR A 737 -17.72 5.28 -13.16
CA THR A 737 -18.60 6.29 -13.73
C THR A 737 -18.26 6.44 -15.20
N ALA A 738 -19.25 6.67 -16.06
CA ALA A 738 -19.10 6.84 -17.49
C ALA A 738 -19.72 8.16 -17.95
N TYR A 739 -19.16 8.76 -19.01
CA TYR A 739 -19.75 9.90 -19.72
C TYR A 739 -19.24 9.96 -21.16
N TRP A 740 -20.00 10.60 -22.06
CA TRP A 740 -19.56 10.85 -23.43
C TRP A 740 -18.77 12.14 -23.54
N ASP A 741 -17.54 12.04 -24.01
CA ASP A 741 -16.69 13.19 -24.36
C ASP A 741 -16.92 13.52 -25.84
N SER A 742 -17.95 14.33 -26.11
CA SER A 742 -18.32 14.75 -27.47
C SER A 742 -17.26 15.60 -28.17
N ILE A 743 -16.34 16.18 -27.40
CA ILE A 743 -15.23 16.98 -27.92
C ILE A 743 -14.19 16.06 -28.60
N ASN A 744 -13.92 14.91 -28.00
CA ASN A 744 -12.92 13.97 -28.49
C ASN A 744 -13.54 12.70 -29.11
N GLY A 745 -14.87 12.64 -29.24
CA GLY A 745 -15.59 11.52 -29.85
C GLY A 745 -15.40 10.19 -29.14
N ARG A 746 -15.34 10.18 -27.80
CA ARG A 746 -15.02 8.96 -27.02
C ARG A 746 -15.89 8.78 -25.77
N LEU A 747 -16.15 7.53 -25.42
CA LEU A 747 -16.72 7.17 -24.13
C LEU A 747 -15.59 7.19 -23.09
N VAL A 748 -15.80 7.84 -21.96
CA VAL A 748 -14.84 7.88 -20.86
C VAL A 748 -15.43 7.11 -19.69
N ILE A 749 -14.69 6.13 -19.20
CA ILE A 749 -15.03 5.35 -18.00
C ILE A 749 -13.95 5.62 -16.95
N LYS A 750 -14.38 6.04 -15.75
CA LYS A 750 -13.52 6.46 -14.64
C LYS A 750 -13.86 5.68 -13.37
N SER A 751 -12.84 5.14 -12.70
CA SER A 751 -12.98 4.43 -11.43
C SER A 751 -13.56 5.33 -10.34
N ARG A 752 -14.43 4.78 -9.47
CA ARG A 752 -14.86 5.42 -8.21
C ARG A 752 -13.82 5.25 -7.11
N SER A 753 -13.04 4.19 -7.17
CA SER A 753 -11.91 3.94 -6.26
C SER A 753 -10.66 4.71 -6.69
N THR A 754 -9.93 5.23 -5.72
CA THR A 754 -8.60 5.80 -5.91
C THR A 754 -7.54 4.69 -6.00
N GLY A 755 -6.30 5.08 -6.30
CA GLY A 755 -5.16 4.17 -6.34
C GLY A 755 -4.75 3.76 -7.75
N GLN A 756 -3.67 3.00 -7.80
CA GLN A 756 -3.09 2.44 -9.02
C GLN A 756 -3.77 1.11 -9.34
N ALA A 757 -5.01 1.18 -9.83
CA ALA A 757 -5.81 0.01 -10.22
C ALA A 757 -6.46 0.22 -11.59
N PHE A 758 -6.52 -0.85 -12.39
CA PHE A 758 -7.26 -0.86 -13.65
C PHE A 758 -8.77 -0.97 -13.39
N ILE A 759 -9.57 -0.37 -14.27
CA ILE A 759 -11.00 -0.65 -14.38
C ILE A 759 -11.12 -1.95 -15.18
N ASN A 760 -11.71 -2.99 -14.62
CA ASN A 760 -11.92 -4.22 -15.37
C ASN A 760 -12.97 -3.98 -16.45
N ILE A 761 -12.62 -4.16 -17.73
CA ILE A 761 -13.56 -4.09 -18.85
C ILE A 761 -13.38 -5.36 -19.67
N GLU A 762 -14.44 -6.16 -19.75
CA GLU A 762 -14.40 -7.45 -20.42
C GLU A 762 -15.38 -7.47 -21.59
N ALA A 763 -14.94 -8.06 -22.71
CA ALA A 763 -15.80 -8.31 -23.84
C ALA A 763 -16.84 -9.38 -23.49
N GLY A 764 -18.06 -9.20 -23.96
CA GLY A 764 -19.09 -10.23 -23.92
C GLY A 764 -19.51 -10.63 -25.33
N THR A 765 -20.80 -10.87 -25.52
CA THR A 765 -21.34 -11.24 -26.85
C THR A 765 -21.43 -10.07 -27.82
N SER A 766 -21.36 -8.83 -27.34
CA SER A 766 -21.23 -7.63 -28.19
C SER A 766 -19.76 -7.32 -28.49
N ASN A 767 -19.50 -6.80 -29.70
CA ASN A 767 -18.18 -6.26 -30.09
C ASN A 767 -17.95 -4.82 -29.59
N PHE A 768 -18.85 -4.25 -28.80
CA PHE A 768 -18.80 -2.84 -28.38
C PHE A 768 -17.48 -2.43 -27.74
N THR A 769 -16.92 -3.26 -26.84
CA THR A 769 -15.67 -2.94 -26.15
C THR A 769 -14.46 -2.91 -27.09
N ASP A 770 -14.46 -3.73 -28.15
CA ASP A 770 -13.44 -3.68 -29.20
C ASP A 770 -13.60 -2.44 -30.08
N ILE A 771 -14.85 -2.05 -30.42
CA ILE A 771 -15.17 -0.82 -31.16
C ILE A 771 -14.71 0.42 -30.39
N MET A 772 -14.90 0.43 -29.07
CA MET A 772 -14.43 1.52 -28.20
C MET A 772 -12.93 1.45 -27.91
N GLY A 773 -12.25 0.36 -28.27
CA GLY A 773 -10.82 0.16 -28.06
C GLY A 773 -10.42 -0.23 -26.64
N TYR A 774 -11.34 -0.77 -25.84
CA TYR A 774 -11.06 -1.26 -24.49
C TYR A 774 -10.59 -2.72 -24.46
N THR A 775 -10.94 -3.51 -25.47
CA THR A 775 -10.58 -4.93 -25.58
C THR A 775 -10.13 -5.29 -26.99
N GLU A 776 -9.40 -6.41 -27.10
CA GLU A 776 -9.16 -7.13 -28.35
C GLU A 776 -9.68 -8.54 -28.18
N THR A 777 -10.65 -8.93 -29.01
CA THR A 777 -11.40 -10.16 -28.80
C THR A 777 -11.51 -11.00 -30.08
N GLU A 778 -11.37 -12.31 -29.90
CA GLU A 778 -11.74 -13.33 -30.87
C GLU A 778 -13.05 -13.98 -30.41
N TRP A 779 -14.02 -14.10 -31.31
CA TRP A 779 -15.30 -14.75 -31.05
C TRP A 779 -15.43 -16.07 -31.83
N TYR A 780 -16.22 -16.99 -31.29
CA TYR A 780 -16.76 -18.11 -32.05
C TYR A 780 -17.84 -17.63 -33.03
N THR A 781 -18.22 -18.49 -33.97
CA THR A 781 -19.28 -18.20 -34.96
C THR A 781 -20.65 -17.94 -34.32
N ASP A 782 -20.87 -18.43 -33.09
CA ASP A 782 -22.10 -18.22 -32.33
C ASP A 782 -22.13 -16.91 -31.53
N GLY A 783 -21.06 -16.10 -31.59
CA GLY A 783 -20.95 -14.82 -30.88
C GLY A 783 -20.46 -14.94 -29.44
N SER A 784 -20.14 -16.14 -28.94
CA SER A 784 -19.48 -16.30 -27.64
C SER A 784 -17.99 -15.95 -27.72
N VAL A 785 -17.43 -15.44 -26.63
CA VAL A 785 -16.02 -15.05 -26.55
C VAL A 785 -15.15 -16.30 -26.55
N LYS A 786 -14.23 -16.40 -27.53
CA LYS A 786 -13.22 -17.46 -27.58
C LYS A 786 -11.97 -17.06 -26.81
N LYS A 787 -11.54 -15.81 -26.99
CA LYS A 787 -10.36 -15.24 -26.33
C LYS A 787 -10.52 -13.73 -26.31
N ALA A 788 -10.31 -13.10 -25.15
CA ALA A 788 -10.30 -11.65 -25.03
C ALA A 788 -9.07 -11.19 -24.24
N ARG A 789 -8.59 -9.99 -24.55
CA ARG A 789 -7.60 -9.27 -23.73
C ARG A 789 -8.05 -7.84 -23.54
N MET A 790 -7.98 -7.35 -22.30
CA MET A 790 -8.16 -5.92 -22.01
C MET A 790 -6.96 -5.11 -22.52
N VAL A 791 -7.23 -4.01 -23.21
CA VAL A 791 -6.22 -3.07 -23.70
C VAL A 791 -5.84 -2.13 -22.56
N THR A 792 -4.87 -2.53 -21.74
CA THR A 792 -4.43 -1.76 -20.56
C THR A 792 -3.88 -0.38 -20.92
N ASP A 793 -3.30 -0.23 -22.10
CA ASP A 793 -2.71 1.02 -22.59
C ASP A 793 -3.77 2.09 -22.91
N SER A 794 -5.05 1.70 -22.98
CA SER A 794 -6.18 2.63 -23.10
C SER A 794 -6.52 3.32 -21.76
N GLN A 795 -5.96 2.87 -20.64
CA GLN A 795 -6.27 3.37 -19.30
C GLN A 795 -5.14 4.22 -18.72
N ASN A 796 -5.51 5.33 -18.10
CA ASN A 796 -4.62 6.12 -17.25
C ASN A 796 -4.83 5.73 -15.79
N LEU A 797 -3.83 5.10 -15.17
CA LEU A 797 -3.91 4.68 -13.76
C LEU A 797 -3.73 5.86 -12.80
N GLY A 798 -4.40 5.80 -11.67
CA GLY A 798 -4.11 6.67 -10.52
C GLY A 798 -2.84 6.25 -9.79
N GLU A 799 -2.50 6.99 -8.74
CA GLU A 799 -1.36 6.69 -7.86
C GLU A 799 -1.84 6.15 -6.52
N ASN A 800 -1.08 5.22 -5.94
CA ASN A 800 -1.30 4.79 -4.57
C ASN A 800 -0.80 5.86 -3.59
N SER A 801 -1.54 6.07 -2.50
CA SER A 801 -1.06 6.87 -1.39
C SER A 801 0.15 6.21 -0.75
N LYS A 802 1.12 7.04 -0.35
CA LYS A 802 2.36 6.62 0.34
C LYS A 802 2.52 7.49 1.57
N VAL A 803 2.53 6.88 2.74
CA VAL A 803 2.65 7.56 4.03
C VAL A 803 3.75 6.92 4.85
N SER A 804 4.54 7.74 5.55
CA SER A 804 5.48 7.24 6.55
C SER A 804 4.95 7.52 7.95
N ILE A 805 4.81 6.49 8.77
CA ILE A 805 4.45 6.61 10.19
C ILE A 805 5.66 6.12 10.99
N ASN A 806 6.26 7.01 11.77
CA ASN A 806 7.45 6.72 12.59
C ASN A 806 8.62 6.06 11.83
N GLY A 807 8.82 6.45 10.56
CA GLY A 807 9.90 5.94 9.70
C GLY A 807 9.54 4.68 8.89
N THR A 808 8.40 4.05 9.15
CA THR A 808 7.89 2.92 8.36
C THR A 808 6.99 3.43 7.25
N THR A 809 7.25 3.04 6.01
CA THR A 809 6.43 3.44 4.85
C THR A 809 5.29 2.46 4.62
N TYR A 810 4.10 3.00 4.44
CA TYR A 810 2.87 2.29 4.12
C TYR A 810 2.35 2.78 2.77
N THR A 811 1.81 1.85 1.99
CA THR A 811 1.19 2.13 0.69
C THR A 811 -0.27 1.69 0.73
N SER A 812 -1.16 2.50 0.19
CA SER A 812 -2.59 2.21 0.16
C SER A 812 -3.22 2.73 -1.13
N THR A 813 -4.20 2.00 -1.67
CA THR A 813 -5.03 2.45 -2.79
C THR A 813 -6.00 3.56 -2.37
N SER A 814 -6.24 3.74 -1.07
CA SER A 814 -7.14 4.74 -0.50
C SER A 814 -6.38 5.81 0.29
N ASN A 815 -6.94 7.02 0.31
CA ASN A 815 -6.53 8.10 1.21
C ASN A 815 -7.05 7.92 2.65
N ILE A 816 -7.85 6.89 2.90
CA ILE A 816 -8.31 6.50 4.25
C ILE A 816 -7.49 5.28 4.67
N LEU A 817 -6.62 5.45 5.65
CA LEU A 817 -5.76 4.41 6.18
C LEU A 817 -6.38 3.84 7.45
N THR A 818 -6.91 2.63 7.37
CA THR A 818 -7.48 1.89 8.51
C THR A 818 -6.40 1.06 9.23
N SER A 819 -6.79 0.37 10.31
CA SER A 819 -5.86 -0.37 11.18
C SER A 819 -5.16 -1.55 10.49
N ASP A 820 -5.78 -2.10 9.44
CA ASP A 820 -5.16 -3.08 8.56
C ASP A 820 -3.95 -2.50 7.83
N ILE A 821 -4.01 -1.25 7.35
CA ILE A 821 -2.86 -0.62 6.68
C ILE A 821 -1.84 -0.14 7.72
N THR A 822 -2.29 0.65 8.70
CA THR A 822 -1.38 1.29 9.68
C THR A 822 -0.72 0.30 10.64
N ARG A 823 -1.30 -0.91 10.79
CA ARG A 823 -0.97 -1.91 11.83
C ARG A 823 -1.18 -1.40 13.26
N ILE A 824 -1.88 -0.28 13.44
CA ILE A 824 -2.23 0.28 14.74
C ILE A 824 -3.72 0.03 14.97
N LYS A 825 -4.04 -0.86 15.91
CA LYS A 825 -5.41 -1.26 16.22
C LYS A 825 -6.25 -0.05 16.63
N GLY A 826 -7.41 0.13 16.00
CA GLY A 826 -8.35 1.21 16.31
C GLY A 826 -7.99 2.58 15.70
N LEU A 827 -6.89 2.69 14.95
CA LEU A 827 -6.50 3.93 14.27
C LEU A 827 -7.06 4.00 12.85
N THR A 828 -7.69 5.11 12.52
CA THR A 828 -8.05 5.50 11.14
C THR A 828 -7.46 6.88 10.83
N ILE A 829 -6.75 7.01 9.71
CA ILE A 829 -6.12 8.27 9.28
C ILE A 829 -6.70 8.68 7.93
N ASN A 830 -7.19 9.91 7.82
CA ASN A 830 -7.62 10.49 6.55
C ASN A 830 -6.53 11.41 5.99
N LEU A 831 -6.05 11.12 4.79
CA LEU A 831 -5.03 11.90 4.10
C LEU A 831 -5.70 13.01 3.29
N ASN A 832 -5.45 14.26 3.67
CA ASN A 832 -6.05 15.44 3.03
C ASN A 832 -5.10 16.13 2.03
N GLY A 833 -3.81 15.79 2.05
CA GLY A 833 -2.81 16.41 1.19
C GLY A 833 -1.38 15.99 1.54
N LEU A 834 -0.42 16.42 0.73
CA LEU A 834 1.00 16.19 0.96
C LEU A 834 1.50 17.04 2.14
N THR A 835 2.35 16.46 2.99
CA THR A 835 3.06 17.21 4.03
C THR A 835 4.23 17.95 3.39
N SER A 836 4.25 19.28 3.49
CA SER A 836 5.24 20.15 2.85
C SER A 836 6.62 20.08 3.52
N GLY A 837 7.29 18.93 3.45
CA GLY A 837 8.66 18.72 3.91
C GLY A 837 8.85 18.59 5.43
N SER A 838 7.79 18.75 6.24
CA SER A 838 7.82 18.54 7.69
C SER A 838 6.86 17.42 8.11
N ALA A 839 7.30 16.55 9.01
CA ALA A 839 6.47 15.47 9.54
C ALA A 839 5.32 16.05 10.39
N VAL A 840 4.11 15.53 10.20
CA VAL A 840 2.95 15.87 11.04
C VAL A 840 3.00 15.01 12.31
N LYS A 841 2.86 15.63 13.48
CA LYS A 841 2.77 14.93 14.76
C LYS A 841 1.31 14.57 15.07
N LEU A 842 0.97 13.29 14.94
CA LEU A 842 -0.29 12.74 15.44
C LEU A 842 -0.09 12.23 16.87
N THR A 843 -0.92 12.68 17.81
CA THR A 843 -0.88 12.25 19.22
C THR A 843 -2.21 11.56 19.57
N VAL A 844 -2.13 10.38 20.19
CA VAL A 844 -3.30 9.63 20.66
C VAL A 844 -3.29 9.67 22.18
N GLU A 845 -4.35 10.21 22.76
CA GLU A 845 -4.50 10.39 24.21
C GLU A 845 -5.81 9.75 24.69
N LYS A 846 -5.89 9.43 26.00
CA LYS A 846 -7.13 8.96 26.60
C LYS A 846 -8.13 10.13 26.66
N ASP A 847 -9.35 9.90 26.21
CA ASP A 847 -10.43 10.89 26.28
C ASP A 847 -11.05 10.95 27.69
N LYS A 848 -10.31 11.58 28.61
CA LYS A 848 -10.73 11.77 30.02
C LYS A 848 -11.95 12.68 30.17
N GLU A 849 -12.18 13.57 29.20
CA GLU A 849 -13.22 14.59 29.25
C GLU A 849 -14.60 13.97 29.02
N THR A 850 -14.74 13.10 28.00
CA THR A 850 -15.99 12.39 27.74
C THR A 850 -16.39 11.48 28.92
N VAL A 851 -15.42 10.85 29.57
CA VAL A 851 -15.66 10.02 30.77
C VAL A 851 -16.14 10.87 31.94
N ALA A 852 -15.50 12.03 32.19
CA ALA A 852 -15.91 12.96 33.24
C ALA A 852 -17.34 13.49 33.01
N ASN A 853 -17.70 13.83 31.77
CA ASN A 853 -19.05 14.28 31.44
C ASN A 853 -20.09 13.17 31.68
N SER A 854 -19.78 11.93 31.29
CA SER A 854 -20.66 10.77 31.55
C SER A 854 -20.87 10.54 33.06
N LEU A 855 -19.86 10.78 33.89
CA LEU A 855 -19.97 10.69 35.35
C LEU A 855 -20.83 11.82 35.93
N SER A 856 -20.70 13.04 35.40
CA SER A 856 -21.56 14.16 35.76
C SER A 856 -23.03 13.83 35.48
N ASP A 857 -23.34 13.29 34.29
CA ASP A 857 -24.70 12.91 33.90
C ASP A 857 -25.29 11.84 34.83
N ILE A 858 -24.48 10.88 35.29
CA ILE A 858 -24.89 9.86 36.27
C ILE A 858 -25.17 10.49 37.64
N VAL A 859 -24.33 11.42 38.10
CA VAL A 859 -24.51 12.14 39.37
C VAL A 859 -25.79 12.98 39.32
N ASP A 860 -26.05 13.68 38.22
CA ASP A 860 -27.27 14.47 38.01
C ASP A 860 -28.51 13.57 37.99
N SER A 861 -28.46 12.46 37.25
CA SER A 861 -29.55 11.47 37.19
C SER A 861 -29.84 10.85 38.57
N TYR A 862 -28.80 10.56 39.35
CA TYR A 862 -28.96 10.09 40.73
C TYR A 862 -29.64 11.16 41.60
N ASN A 863 -29.18 12.41 41.54
CA ASN A 863 -29.72 13.51 42.34
C ASN A 863 -31.19 13.78 42.00
N GLU A 864 -31.51 13.78 40.71
CA GLU A 864 -32.88 13.92 40.22
C GLU A 864 -33.77 12.76 40.71
N LEU A 865 -33.31 11.51 40.61
CA LEU A 865 -34.02 10.35 41.13
C LEU A 865 -34.28 10.46 42.63
N MET A 866 -33.25 10.83 43.41
CA MET A 866 -33.38 11.00 44.86
C MET A 866 -34.41 12.07 45.21
N LYS A 867 -34.37 13.22 44.52
CA LYS A 867 -35.34 14.30 44.67
C LYS A 867 -36.76 13.84 44.35
N ASN A 868 -36.97 13.25 43.19
CA ASN A 868 -38.29 12.81 42.73
C ASN A 868 -38.91 11.77 43.69
N VAL A 869 -38.12 10.82 44.18
CA VAL A 869 -38.60 9.83 45.15
C VAL A 869 -38.89 10.48 46.51
N ASP A 870 -38.04 11.38 47.00
CA ASP A 870 -38.24 12.09 48.27
C ASP A 870 -39.52 12.94 48.24
N GLU A 871 -39.77 13.68 47.16
CA GLU A 871 -41.01 14.45 46.94
C GLU A 871 -42.24 13.54 46.88
N ALA A 872 -42.16 12.41 46.16
CA ALA A 872 -43.29 11.50 46.02
C ALA A 872 -43.70 10.82 47.34
N VAL A 873 -42.74 10.47 48.21
CA VAL A 873 -43.01 9.75 49.48
C VAL A 873 -43.19 10.67 50.69
N ALA A 874 -43.08 11.99 50.48
CA ALA A 874 -43.31 13.01 51.48
C ALA A 874 -44.74 12.94 52.05
N LYS A 875 -44.97 13.64 53.18
CA LYS A 875 -46.26 13.62 53.90
C LYS A 875 -47.44 14.01 53.00
N ASP A 876 -47.20 14.96 52.11
CA ASP A 876 -48.18 15.53 51.18
C ASP A 876 -47.99 15.02 49.72
N GLY A 877 -47.09 14.05 49.52
CA GLY A 877 -46.78 13.48 48.20
C GLY A 877 -47.79 12.40 47.76
N SER A 878 -47.85 12.16 46.45
CA SER A 878 -48.78 11.20 45.81
C SER A 878 -48.58 9.75 46.28
N LEU A 879 -47.37 9.40 46.75
CA LEU A 879 -47.00 8.07 47.26
C LEU A 879 -46.59 8.14 48.74
N LYS A 880 -47.26 8.98 49.52
CA LYS A 880 -46.97 9.18 50.94
C LYS A 880 -46.81 7.85 51.70
N ASN A 881 -45.75 7.77 52.50
CA ASN A 881 -45.45 6.61 53.37
C ASN A 881 -45.28 5.26 52.66
N GLN A 882 -44.99 5.24 51.37
CA GLN A 882 -44.72 4.00 50.64
C GLN A 882 -43.36 3.42 51.08
N THR A 883 -43.39 2.35 51.89
CA THR A 883 -42.21 1.80 52.59
C THR A 883 -41.17 1.21 51.64
N THR A 884 -41.60 0.61 50.52
CA THR A 884 -40.70 -0.11 49.61
C THR A 884 -39.87 0.83 48.73
N LEU A 885 -40.43 1.96 48.30
CA LEU A 885 -39.72 3.04 47.60
C LEU A 885 -38.70 3.70 48.53
N LYS A 886 -39.05 3.90 49.81
CA LYS A 886 -38.09 4.36 50.83
C LYS A 886 -36.95 3.34 51.00
N MET A 887 -37.24 2.05 50.98
CA MET A 887 -36.23 0.98 51.04
C MET A 887 -35.33 0.97 49.80
N LEU A 888 -35.90 1.01 48.59
CA LEU A 888 -35.17 1.03 47.32
C LEU A 888 -34.25 2.24 47.23
N ARG A 889 -34.77 3.42 47.55
CA ARG A 889 -33.99 4.65 47.63
C ARG A 889 -32.80 4.51 48.59
N ASN A 890 -33.02 3.94 49.77
CA ASN A 890 -31.95 3.72 50.75
C ASN A 890 -30.94 2.66 50.30
N GLN A 891 -31.35 1.64 49.55
CA GLN A 891 -30.45 0.65 48.94
C GLN A 891 -29.56 1.30 47.88
N ILE A 892 -30.12 2.12 46.97
CA ILE A 892 -29.35 2.84 45.94
C ILE A 892 -28.36 3.81 46.61
N ARG A 893 -28.80 4.59 47.61
CA ARG A 893 -27.93 5.46 48.42
C ARG A 893 -26.76 4.69 49.04
N SER A 894 -27.07 3.55 49.67
CA SER A 894 -26.06 2.74 50.35
C SER A 894 -25.06 2.12 49.37
N ALA A 895 -25.52 1.74 48.17
CA ALA A 895 -24.67 1.22 47.10
C ALA A 895 -23.72 2.32 46.57
N MET A 896 -24.22 3.53 46.31
CA MET A 896 -23.41 4.67 45.87
C MET A 896 -22.36 5.09 46.90
N MET A 897 -22.66 4.95 48.19
CA MET A 897 -21.72 5.23 49.28
C MET A 897 -20.89 4.01 49.69
N SER A 898 -21.03 2.87 49.00
CA SER A 898 -20.33 1.66 49.37
C SER A 898 -18.83 1.75 49.10
N SER A 899 -18.04 1.14 49.98
CA SER A 899 -16.63 0.87 49.70
C SER A 899 -16.52 -0.45 48.95
N ILE A 900 -15.62 -0.54 47.98
CA ILE A 900 -15.16 -1.82 47.43
C ILE A 900 -13.95 -2.33 48.24
N GLY A 901 -13.80 -3.66 48.35
CA GLY A 901 -12.84 -4.31 49.25
C GLY A 901 -11.50 -4.70 48.59
N ASN A 902 -10.40 -4.52 49.35
CA ASN A 902 -9.02 -5.02 49.22
C ASN A 902 -8.45 -5.37 47.82
N ALA A 903 -8.13 -4.35 47.02
CA ALA A 903 -6.97 -4.34 46.09
C ALA A 903 -6.78 -2.97 45.40
N SER A 904 -7.84 -2.18 45.21
CA SER A 904 -7.77 -0.89 44.51
C SER A 904 -7.26 0.27 45.40
N VAL A 905 -6.51 1.20 44.78
CA VAL A 905 -6.04 2.46 45.38
C VAL A 905 -7.24 3.35 45.75
N PHE A 906 -8.32 3.32 44.96
CA PHE A 906 -9.53 4.08 45.18
C PHE A 906 -10.63 3.19 45.76
N LYS A 907 -11.00 3.42 47.03
CA LYS A 907 -11.91 2.53 47.77
C LYS A 907 -13.38 2.92 47.69
N ASN A 908 -13.67 4.20 47.43
CA ASN A 908 -15.01 4.76 47.39
C ASN A 908 -15.08 5.92 46.39
N LEU A 909 -16.30 6.32 46.04
CA LEU A 909 -16.57 7.39 45.08
C LEU A 909 -15.96 8.75 45.50
N ASP A 910 -15.83 9.03 46.80
CA ASP A 910 -15.24 10.29 47.28
C ASP A 910 -13.75 10.40 46.89
N ALA A 911 -13.03 9.27 46.88
CA ALA A 911 -11.62 9.21 46.50
C ALA A 911 -11.37 9.63 45.04
N ILE A 912 -12.41 9.60 44.20
CA ILE A 912 -12.37 10.00 42.79
C ILE A 912 -13.20 11.25 42.49
N GLY A 913 -13.57 12.02 43.53
CA GLY A 913 -14.27 13.30 43.35
C GLY A 913 -15.80 13.25 43.39
N ILE A 914 -16.43 12.11 43.71
CA ILE A 914 -17.88 12.04 43.89
C ILE A 914 -18.21 11.93 45.38
N SER A 915 -18.64 13.03 45.98
CA SER A 915 -18.82 13.14 47.44
C SER A 915 -20.26 13.50 47.81
N VAL A 916 -20.62 13.33 49.08
CA VAL A 916 -21.91 13.75 49.63
C VAL A 916 -21.78 15.16 50.19
N THR A 917 -22.74 16.04 49.88
CA THR A 917 -22.83 17.34 50.56
C THR A 917 -23.19 17.10 52.03
N SER A 918 -22.26 17.39 52.94
CA SER A 918 -22.55 17.30 54.38
C SER A 918 -23.60 18.35 54.76
N ALA A 919 -24.67 17.92 55.42
CA ALA A 919 -25.59 18.85 56.07
C ALA A 919 -24.79 19.65 57.11
N SER A 920 -24.76 20.98 56.96
CA SER A 920 -24.06 21.89 57.86
C SER A 920 -24.40 21.60 59.32
N ALA A 921 -23.38 21.46 60.17
CA ALA A 921 -23.46 21.03 61.56
C ALA A 921 -24.29 21.94 62.50
N ASN A 922 -24.77 23.09 62.01
CA ASN A 922 -25.60 24.02 62.76
C ASN A 922 -27.10 23.98 62.42
N ASN A 923 -27.53 23.07 61.54
CA ASN A 923 -28.95 22.84 61.28
C ASN A 923 -29.37 21.48 61.86
N VAL A 924 -29.81 21.48 63.12
CA VAL A 924 -30.75 20.45 63.60
C VAL A 924 -32.08 20.73 62.91
N SER A 925 -32.16 20.39 61.62
CA SER A 925 -33.39 20.56 60.85
C SER A 925 -34.36 19.48 61.29
N THR A 926 -35.48 19.90 61.87
CA THR A 926 -36.63 19.04 62.18
C THR A 926 -37.47 18.72 60.93
N SER A 927 -37.02 19.11 59.73
CA SER A 927 -37.56 18.62 58.47
C SER A 927 -36.84 17.33 58.05
N ASN A 928 -37.57 16.38 57.47
CA ASN A 928 -37.03 15.16 56.84
C ASN A 928 -36.14 15.46 55.59
N GLU A 929 -35.47 16.61 55.54
CA GLU A 929 -34.72 17.15 54.39
C GLU A 929 -33.20 16.98 54.54
N SER A 930 -32.73 15.91 55.16
CA SER A 930 -31.35 15.46 54.94
C SER A 930 -31.28 14.77 53.57
N ILE A 931 -31.32 15.58 52.51
CA ILE A 931 -31.18 15.17 51.11
C ILE A 931 -29.70 14.79 50.90
N ILE A 932 -29.41 13.50 50.68
CA ILE A 932 -28.06 13.02 50.35
C ILE A 932 -27.84 13.23 48.85
N ASN A 933 -27.55 14.48 48.47
CA ASN A 933 -27.12 14.80 47.12
C ASN A 933 -25.63 14.50 46.95
N LEU A 934 -25.29 14.00 45.77
CA LEU A 934 -23.91 13.82 45.33
C LEU A 934 -23.43 15.10 44.64
N THR A 935 -22.16 15.42 44.84
CA THR A 935 -21.43 16.46 44.11
C THR A 935 -20.27 15.84 43.36
N PHE A 936 -20.01 16.32 42.15
CA PHE A 936 -18.91 15.86 41.31
C PHE A 936 -17.82 16.94 41.21
N ASP A 937 -16.65 16.65 41.76
CA ASP A 937 -15.42 17.41 41.59
C ASP A 937 -14.65 16.84 40.39
N LYS A 938 -14.82 17.52 39.25
CA LYS A 938 -14.22 17.13 37.98
C LYS A 938 -12.70 17.12 38.03
N ASP A 939 -12.08 18.10 38.70
CA ASP A 939 -10.62 18.20 38.75
C ASP A 939 -10.05 17.04 39.58
N LYS A 940 -10.65 16.74 40.75
CA LYS A 940 -10.26 15.59 41.57
C LYS A 940 -10.47 14.25 40.85
N PHE A 941 -11.48 14.15 39.99
CA PHE A 941 -11.69 12.98 39.13
C PHE A 941 -10.59 12.84 38.06
N LEU A 942 -10.27 13.94 37.36
CA LEU A 942 -9.23 13.92 36.33
C LEU A 942 -7.86 13.57 36.93
N ASP A 943 -7.53 14.09 38.12
CA ASP A 943 -6.32 13.73 38.86
C ASP A 943 -6.29 12.23 39.21
N ALA A 944 -7.41 11.66 39.68
CA ALA A 944 -7.50 10.24 39.99
C ALA A 944 -7.40 9.35 38.73
N TYR A 945 -8.01 9.78 37.61
CA TYR A 945 -7.99 9.07 36.34
C TYR A 945 -6.60 9.07 35.69
N GLU A 946 -5.85 10.16 35.82
CA GLU A 946 -4.45 10.24 35.39
C GLU A 946 -3.53 9.40 36.27
N ALA A 947 -3.79 9.35 37.58
CA ALA A 947 -3.02 8.54 38.52
C ALA A 947 -3.17 7.04 38.25
N ASP A 948 -4.40 6.54 38.10
CA ASP A 948 -4.68 5.14 37.78
C ASP A 948 -6.08 4.93 37.19
N SER A 949 -6.19 4.96 35.86
CA SER A 949 -7.47 4.77 35.16
C SER A 949 -8.08 3.38 35.35
N ASP A 950 -7.26 2.35 35.57
CA ASP A 950 -7.76 0.98 35.75
C ASP A 950 -8.36 0.80 37.14
N ALA A 951 -7.76 1.40 38.17
CA ALA A 951 -8.32 1.45 39.51
C ALA A 951 -9.63 2.27 39.57
N VAL A 952 -9.73 3.38 38.82
CA VAL A 952 -10.98 4.14 38.67
C VAL A 952 -12.05 3.28 37.99
N LYS A 953 -11.72 2.58 36.89
CA LYS A 953 -12.63 1.67 36.21
C LYS A 953 -13.13 0.56 37.16
N GLU A 954 -12.23 -0.06 37.91
CA GLU A 954 -12.58 -1.11 38.86
C GLU A 954 -13.52 -0.59 39.96
N LEU A 955 -13.29 0.61 40.48
CA LEU A 955 -14.19 1.24 41.44
C LEU A 955 -15.59 1.46 40.86
N LEU A 956 -15.67 1.99 39.64
CA LEU A 956 -16.94 2.36 39.01
C LEU A 956 -17.75 1.12 38.58
N ILE A 957 -17.13 0.22 37.81
CA ILE A 957 -17.82 -0.89 37.14
C ILE A 957 -17.28 -2.28 37.49
N GLY A 958 -16.23 -2.36 38.29
CA GLY A 958 -15.66 -3.64 38.72
C GLY A 958 -14.65 -4.25 37.74
N SER A 959 -14.28 -5.49 38.00
CA SER A 959 -13.33 -6.27 37.18
C SER A 959 -13.99 -7.53 36.62
N GLY A 960 -13.50 -8.02 35.48
CA GLY A 960 -14.02 -9.23 34.84
C GLY A 960 -15.32 -9.02 34.05
N ILE A 961 -15.91 -10.12 33.57
CA ILE A 961 -17.16 -10.13 32.80
C ILE A 961 -18.33 -10.37 33.76
N LYS A 962 -19.39 -9.54 33.70
CA LYS A 962 -20.61 -9.66 34.53
C LYS A 962 -21.10 -11.11 34.52
N GLY A 963 -21.16 -11.75 35.69
CA GLY A 963 -21.55 -13.16 35.87
C GLY A 963 -20.41 -14.19 35.96
N SER A 964 -19.15 -13.78 35.82
CA SER A 964 -17.98 -14.64 36.09
C SER A 964 -17.76 -14.83 37.59
N SER A 965 -17.28 -16.00 38.02
CA SER A 965 -16.89 -16.28 39.41
C SER A 965 -15.68 -15.46 39.90
N THR A 966 -14.95 -14.85 38.96
CA THR A 966 -13.83 -13.95 39.22
C THR A 966 -14.18 -12.47 39.08
N ALA A 967 -15.42 -12.14 38.71
CA ALA A 967 -15.83 -10.77 38.56
C ALA A 967 -16.02 -10.10 39.93
N THR A 968 -15.57 -8.86 40.03
CA THR A 968 -15.86 -8.00 41.20
C THR A 968 -16.85 -6.93 40.78
N ASP A 969 -17.83 -6.63 41.63
CA ASP A 969 -18.80 -5.56 41.35
C ASP A 969 -18.27 -4.19 41.77
N GLY A 970 -18.30 -3.25 40.84
CA GLY A 970 -18.10 -1.83 41.10
C GLY A 970 -19.32 -1.17 41.75
N VAL A 971 -19.20 0.11 42.05
CA VAL A 971 -20.29 0.88 42.68
C VAL A 971 -21.50 0.98 41.74
N PHE A 972 -21.29 1.25 40.45
CA PHE A 972 -22.38 1.39 39.49
C PHE A 972 -23.00 0.08 39.09
N THR A 973 -22.27 -1.04 39.05
CA THR A 973 -22.88 -2.35 38.77
C THR A 973 -23.79 -2.82 39.91
N LYS A 974 -23.47 -2.47 41.17
CA LYS A 974 -24.38 -2.70 42.31
C LYS A 974 -25.65 -1.89 42.19
N VAL A 975 -25.55 -0.62 41.81
CA VAL A 975 -26.71 0.26 41.59
C VAL A 975 -27.55 -0.24 40.42
N GLU A 976 -26.92 -0.56 39.29
CA GLU A 976 -27.55 -1.17 38.12
C GLU A 976 -28.34 -2.41 38.53
N SER A 977 -27.74 -3.33 39.29
CA SER A 977 -28.41 -4.55 39.76
C SER A 977 -29.65 -4.26 40.62
N ILE A 978 -29.60 -3.24 41.49
CA ILE A 978 -30.76 -2.84 42.31
C ILE A 978 -31.88 -2.29 41.41
N VAL A 979 -31.54 -1.46 40.42
CA VAL A 979 -32.49 -0.86 39.48
C VAL A 979 -33.09 -1.91 38.55
N GLU A 980 -32.27 -2.77 37.93
CA GLU A 980 -32.71 -3.86 37.05
C GLU A 980 -33.69 -4.78 37.77
N ASN A 981 -33.35 -5.25 38.99
CA ASN A 981 -34.23 -6.12 39.79
C ASN A 981 -35.56 -5.42 40.15
N SER A 982 -35.55 -4.11 40.34
CA SER A 982 -36.76 -3.35 40.64
C SER A 982 -37.68 -3.20 39.42
N LEU A 983 -37.10 -3.09 38.22
CA LEU A 983 -37.80 -2.88 36.94
C LEU A 983 -38.23 -4.18 36.24
N GLN A 984 -37.91 -5.36 36.78
CA GLN A 984 -38.32 -6.64 36.19
C GLN A 984 -39.84 -6.72 35.98
N SER A 985 -40.25 -7.07 34.77
CA SER A 985 -41.64 -6.96 34.31
C SER A 985 -42.63 -7.87 35.03
N VAL A 986 -42.18 -8.97 35.66
CA VAL A 986 -43.07 -9.97 36.30
C VAL A 986 -42.88 -10.03 37.81
N ILE A 987 -41.63 -10.01 38.28
CA ILE A 987 -41.28 -10.18 39.69
C ILE A 987 -40.64 -8.93 40.30
N GLY A 988 -40.44 -7.88 39.50
CA GLY A 988 -39.90 -6.62 39.97
C GLY A 988 -40.91 -5.87 40.82
N TYR A 989 -40.38 -5.02 41.69
CA TYR A 989 -41.17 -4.27 42.67
C TYR A 989 -42.32 -3.49 42.02
N PHE A 990 -42.06 -2.75 40.93
CA PHE A 990 -43.08 -1.91 40.30
C PHE A 990 -44.22 -2.73 39.69
N SER A 991 -43.90 -3.86 39.05
CA SER A 991 -44.91 -4.77 38.50
C SER A 991 -45.79 -5.39 39.60
N ILE A 992 -45.19 -5.80 40.72
CA ILE A 992 -45.93 -6.33 41.87
C ILE A 992 -46.84 -5.26 42.50
N ALA A 993 -46.34 -4.02 42.62
CA ALA A 993 -47.11 -2.91 43.16
C ALA A 993 -48.31 -2.56 42.24
N ASP A 994 -48.09 -2.46 40.93
CA ASP A 994 -49.16 -2.19 39.95
C ASP A 994 -50.23 -3.29 39.97
N ALA A 995 -49.81 -4.56 40.01
CA ALA A 995 -50.75 -5.67 40.12
C ALA A 995 -51.56 -5.64 41.42
N ALA A 996 -50.96 -5.21 42.54
CA ALA A 996 -51.65 -5.07 43.81
C ALA A 996 -52.69 -3.93 43.75
N TYR A 997 -52.31 -2.76 43.22
CA TYR A 997 -53.24 -1.63 43.06
C TYR A 997 -54.38 -1.97 42.09
N ALA A 998 -54.09 -2.64 40.97
CA ALA A 998 -55.13 -3.09 40.04
C ALA A 998 -56.15 -4.03 40.71
N ARG A 999 -55.71 -4.94 41.59
CA ARG A 999 -56.64 -5.80 42.37
C ARG A 999 -57.48 -5.01 43.35
N GLU A 1000 -56.91 -4.00 44.00
CA GLU A 1000 -57.64 -3.14 44.92
C GLU A 1000 -58.70 -2.31 44.19
N ILE A 1001 -58.35 -1.72 43.04
CA ILE A 1001 -59.28 -1.02 42.15
C ILE A 1001 -60.43 -1.95 41.76
N ASN A 1002 -60.13 -3.15 41.25
CA ASN A 1002 -61.17 -4.13 40.88
C ASN A 1002 -62.08 -4.52 42.06
N LYS A 1003 -61.52 -4.62 43.27
CA LYS A 1003 -62.31 -4.91 44.48
C LYS A 1003 -63.24 -3.76 44.85
N ILE A 1004 -62.77 -2.51 44.68
CA ILE A 1004 -63.57 -1.30 44.90
C ILE A 1004 -64.66 -1.20 43.83
N ASP A 1005 -64.34 -1.43 42.55
CA ASP A 1005 -65.31 -1.41 41.45
C ASP A 1005 -66.42 -2.44 41.67
N ASN A 1006 -66.07 -3.66 42.08
CA ASN A 1006 -67.07 -4.68 42.42
C ASN A 1006 -67.96 -4.28 43.61
N LYS A 1007 -67.41 -3.56 44.61
CA LYS A 1007 -68.20 -3.00 45.71
C LYS A 1007 -69.14 -1.90 45.23
N ILE A 1008 -68.69 -1.04 44.31
CA ILE A 1008 -69.51 0.02 43.71
C ILE A 1008 -70.68 -0.60 42.94
N VAL A 1009 -70.42 -1.61 42.09
CA VAL A 1009 -71.46 -2.34 41.35
C VAL A 1009 -72.49 -2.95 42.30
N SER A 1010 -72.03 -3.72 43.30
CA SER A 1010 -72.91 -4.35 44.28
C SER A 1010 -73.71 -3.34 45.10
N GLY A 1011 -73.09 -2.21 45.45
CA GLY A 1011 -73.75 -1.09 46.14
C GLY A 1011 -74.85 -0.44 45.29
N ASN A 1012 -74.57 -0.17 44.02
CA ASN A 1012 -75.53 0.37 43.07
C ASN A 1012 -76.72 -0.58 42.87
N GLU A 1013 -76.47 -1.89 42.74
CA GLU A 1013 -77.55 -2.88 42.68
C GLU A 1013 -78.42 -2.88 43.94
N ALA A 1014 -77.82 -2.75 45.13
CA ALA A 1014 -78.55 -2.69 46.38
C ALA A 1014 -79.43 -1.42 46.47
N ILE A 1015 -78.91 -0.28 46.02
CA ILE A 1015 -79.64 0.99 45.91
C ILE A 1015 -80.83 0.83 44.95
N GLU A 1016 -80.64 0.25 43.76
CA GLU A 1016 -81.74 0.02 42.80
C GLU A 1016 -82.80 -0.95 43.34
N LYS A 1017 -82.39 -2.04 43.99
CA LYS A 1017 -83.33 -2.98 44.67
C LYS A 1017 -84.11 -2.29 45.78
N TYR A 1018 -83.50 -1.35 46.51
CA TYR A 1018 -84.19 -0.56 47.52
C TYR A 1018 -85.18 0.43 46.90
N ARG A 1019 -84.78 1.14 45.83
CA ARG A 1019 -85.66 2.01 45.04
C ARG A 1019 -86.87 1.27 44.48
N ALA A 1020 -86.68 0.09 43.90
CA ALA A 1020 -87.75 -0.75 43.39
C ALA A 1020 -88.75 -1.18 44.49
N ARG A 1021 -88.25 -1.51 45.69
CA ARG A 1021 -89.09 -1.83 46.85
C ARG A 1021 -89.92 -0.63 47.31
N LEU A 1022 -89.31 0.56 47.37
CA LEU A 1022 -90.01 1.80 47.69
C LEU A 1022 -91.09 2.13 46.65
N ASN A 1023 -90.77 2.03 45.36
CA ASN A 1023 -91.75 2.22 44.28
C ASN A 1023 -92.93 1.25 44.38
N LYS A 1024 -92.66 -0.03 44.68
CA LYS A 1024 -93.73 -1.03 44.88
C LYS A 1024 -94.62 -0.66 46.07
N LYS A 1025 -94.02 -0.22 47.19
CA LYS A 1025 -94.78 0.21 48.39
C LYS A 1025 -95.60 1.47 48.10
N PHE A 1026 -95.04 2.43 47.38
CA PHE A 1026 -95.74 3.63 46.94
C PHE A 1026 -96.96 3.28 46.06
N ASN A 1027 -96.77 2.46 45.02
CA ASN A 1027 -97.88 2.00 44.16
C ASN A 1027 -98.97 1.23 44.94
N SER A 1028 -98.57 0.42 45.93
CA SER A 1028 -99.54 -0.24 46.82
C SER A 1028 -100.31 0.73 47.69
N MET A 1029 -99.67 1.79 48.19
CA MET A 1029 -100.34 2.86 48.94
C MET A 1029 -101.30 3.64 48.03
N ASP A 1030 -100.90 3.95 46.80
CA ASP A 1030 -101.77 4.61 45.80
C ASP A 1030 -103.01 3.77 45.48
N MET A 1031 -102.87 2.45 45.28
CA MET A 1031 -104.02 1.55 45.11
C MET A 1031 -104.93 1.53 46.35
N LEU A 1032 -104.35 1.58 47.55
CA LEU A 1032 -105.11 1.57 48.80
C LEU A 1032 -105.88 2.88 48.98
N ILE A 1033 -105.27 4.02 48.65
CA ILE A 1033 -105.92 5.33 48.61
C ILE A 1033 -107.02 5.35 47.55
N SER A 1034 -106.78 4.80 46.36
CA SER A 1034 -107.79 4.71 45.29
C SER A 1034 -108.98 3.83 45.71
N ASN A 1035 -108.72 2.69 46.36
CA ASN A 1035 -109.76 1.84 46.92
C ASN A 1035 -110.52 2.53 48.06
N MET A 1036 -109.84 3.28 48.92
CA MET A 1036 -110.49 4.09 49.96
C MET A 1036 -111.34 5.21 49.36
N GLN A 1037 -110.88 5.88 48.30
CA GLN A 1037 -111.65 6.89 47.57
C GLN A 1037 -112.89 6.28 46.89
N ASN A 1038 -112.77 5.08 46.32
CA ASN A 1038 -113.89 4.33 45.74
C ASN A 1038 -114.90 3.89 46.82
N GLN A 1039 -114.44 3.40 47.97
CA GLN A 1039 -115.30 3.08 49.12
C GLN A 1039 -115.98 4.32 49.71
N TYR A 1040 -115.27 5.46 49.78
CA TYR A 1040 -115.83 6.72 50.24
C TYR A 1040 -116.88 7.25 49.26
N SER A 1041 -116.65 7.08 47.95
CA SER A 1041 -117.61 7.47 46.90
C SER A 1041 -118.85 6.56 46.91
N SER A 1042 -118.72 5.26 47.19
CA SER A 1042 -119.86 4.35 47.32
C SER A 1042 -120.67 4.52 48.61
N PHE A 1043 -120.17 5.29 49.59
CA PHE A 1043 -120.89 5.63 50.82
C PHE A 1043 -121.70 6.93 50.68
N LEU A 1044 -121.41 7.74 49.64
CA LEU A 1044 -122.06 9.02 49.34
C LEU A 1044 -123.10 8.92 48.20
N SER A 1045 -123.26 7.75 47.59
CA SER A 1045 -124.35 7.36 46.67
C SER A 1045 -125.27 6.35 47.33
#